data_AF-A0A518WJ41-F1
#
_entry.id   AF-A0A518WJ41-F1
#
_cell.length_a   1.000
_cell.length_b   1.000
_cell.length_c   1.000
_cell.angle_alpha   90.00
_cell.angle_beta   90.00
_cell.angle_gamma   90.00
#
_symmetry.space_group_name_H-M   'P 1'
#
loop_
_entity.id
_entity.type
_entity.pdbx_description
1 polymer ?
#
loop_
_entity_poly.entity_id
_entity_poly.type
_entity_poly.pdbx_seq_one_letter_code
_entity_poly.pdbx_strand_id
1 'polypeptide(L)'
;MAEGTRTPTAPAAAPTPALPSTTLGRFVAAVTAVVGTSMFGWSTVLVDGDATRARAQCVSDVLRARPFPVDVRTGAVDETGLAAIRRCTAGLGADVVRQMLVGLAVLAAVTALAYLVAPWCECRLRGLRRLDRVPGTEALRADLAELVRQAGLRRPPTFVVSRSARISGNTFGAGPWRYVRLDLGLVHTHRVAPGVFRAVVLHELAHVRNADIHLTRLTIAQAWAFPLGVLVPVTVTYLRSGAGRHLLADSWRLAAFALIVQVSAWSVLRAREFTADARLTAADAATVRSLLAADHRRTGRWARLGAVFRFHPLARARADTLDDPGRRFTARPVEALGAGLAAGIAAPSLRDLTTSLPAVLPGTDPVTGSAFVTGILLGVPLALVVTGALWRAAWWARHTGSRATSGVVFGAALACGLLVGRRLAWRVAYADDLRAWWVEALLAVLWIAGGALLGRWVADGARAHLRWLVPSAVRRTRWAWAGATLATSVLTAGYVAMLLILDAGAVDDGWSMLRLVAAREGVGAATPLTLLDMIAFYLRITAASAPYLIVLLLLAALFPVLAGRGATRRALRLGVTAGVVGALVLPLVPLGVGAAVRDPGLATATAATLVTSHTLLPVTFVELGVAVAAVATRRLSLPHGLLAALTAGALLTPAVLVADVLLSCVAGAPGCALAVDPDTAVRVLTHALVVAPVVAALGAAVGSAVTAGLAVAGRRRWWSTAVVALLLVTGGAVVATGRRPPPAREHDPCLVGVWRLAAGRTHLPVAADSPLGRMAGLTADTAVELSTGAAGGHATAYRVDGTATDLYDLFVAEGTLNGHTVRSVQRGTVTYRWSAGAGRYAQRDQVAASDRVLRVDDRELPLTGPPEDFGGTYRCTADRLVIRTDADGSRSEQTFVRSPL
;
A
#
# COMPACT_ATOMS: atom_id res chain seq x y z
N MET A 1 33.36 -22.77 -61.34
CA MET A 1 32.78 -21.95 -60.27
C MET A 1 32.54 -22.86 -59.07
N ALA A 2 33.41 -22.79 -58.06
CA ALA A 2 33.30 -23.62 -56.87
C ALA A 2 32.48 -22.86 -55.82
N GLU A 3 31.27 -23.36 -55.56
CA GLU A 3 30.36 -22.85 -54.55
C GLU A 3 30.91 -23.27 -53.18
N GLY A 4 31.68 -22.37 -52.56
CA GLY A 4 32.27 -22.58 -51.25
C GLY A 4 31.19 -22.72 -50.19
N THR A 5 30.98 -23.95 -49.74
CA THR A 5 30.21 -24.30 -48.54
C THR A 5 30.80 -23.59 -47.33
N ARG A 6 30.30 -22.39 -47.03
CA ARG A 6 30.58 -21.71 -45.76
C ARG A 6 30.08 -22.60 -44.64
N THR A 7 31.03 -23.23 -43.94
CA THR A 7 30.77 -23.95 -42.70
C THR A 7 30.03 -22.99 -41.76
N PRO A 8 28.82 -23.34 -41.28
CA PRO A 8 28.08 -22.48 -40.37
C PRO A 8 28.94 -22.25 -39.13
N THR A 9 29.35 -20.99 -38.95
CA THR A 9 30.17 -20.57 -37.81
C THR A 9 29.39 -20.89 -36.54
N ALA A 10 30.00 -21.65 -35.63
CA ALA A 10 29.36 -22.06 -34.40
C ALA A 10 28.78 -20.82 -33.67
N PRO A 11 27.50 -20.85 -33.26
CA PRO A 11 26.87 -19.69 -32.65
C PRO A 11 27.64 -19.27 -31.40
N ALA A 12 28.18 -18.06 -31.42
CA ALA A 12 28.89 -17.48 -30.29
C ALA A 12 28.00 -17.49 -29.05
N ALA A 13 28.60 -17.77 -27.88
CA ALA A 13 27.89 -17.79 -26.61
C ALA A 13 27.06 -16.50 -26.43
N ALA A 14 25.79 -16.66 -26.05
CA ALA A 14 24.87 -15.53 -25.97
C ALA A 14 25.44 -14.42 -25.05
N PRO A 15 25.50 -13.16 -25.51
CA PRO A 15 26.10 -12.08 -24.74
C PRO A 15 25.42 -11.94 -23.37
N THR A 16 26.21 -11.63 -22.35
CA THR A 16 25.71 -11.37 -20.99
C THR A 16 25.48 -9.86 -20.83
N PRO A 17 24.29 -9.41 -20.40
CA PRO A 17 24.05 -7.99 -20.22
C PRO A 17 24.90 -7.42 -19.08
N ALA A 18 25.26 -6.15 -19.20
CA ALA A 18 25.87 -5.35 -18.13
C ALA A 18 24.86 -4.96 -17.02
N LEU A 19 23.95 -5.85 -16.67
CA LEU A 19 22.83 -5.65 -15.75
C LEU A 19 22.93 -6.66 -14.59
N PRO A 20 22.34 -6.37 -13.42
CA PRO A 20 22.33 -7.32 -12.31
C PRO A 20 21.66 -8.65 -12.70
N SER A 21 22.05 -9.73 -12.05
CA SER A 21 21.47 -11.07 -12.29
C SER A 21 20.03 -11.17 -11.80
N THR A 22 19.27 -12.11 -12.37
CA THR A 22 17.92 -12.47 -11.88
C THR A 22 17.96 -12.99 -10.45
N THR A 23 19.03 -13.70 -10.10
CA THR A 23 19.30 -14.21 -8.75
C THR A 23 19.36 -13.09 -7.71
N LEU A 24 20.00 -11.95 -8.02
CA LEU A 24 20.10 -10.84 -7.08
C LEU A 24 18.73 -10.25 -6.73
N GLY A 25 17.87 -10.01 -7.73
CA GLY A 25 16.52 -9.47 -7.48
C GLY A 25 15.68 -10.40 -6.62
N ARG A 26 15.69 -11.70 -6.92
CA ARG A 26 14.99 -12.71 -6.10
C ARG A 26 15.56 -12.82 -4.68
N PHE A 27 16.87 -12.66 -4.54
CA PHE A 27 17.54 -12.67 -3.23
C PHE A 27 17.09 -11.49 -2.38
N VAL A 28 17.10 -10.28 -2.95
CA VAL A 28 16.60 -9.06 -2.29
C VAL A 28 15.15 -9.25 -1.83
N ALA A 29 14.27 -9.79 -2.67
CA ALA A 29 12.89 -10.08 -2.29
C ALA A 29 12.78 -11.10 -1.13
N ALA A 30 13.63 -12.14 -1.13
CA ALA A 30 13.69 -13.12 -0.04
C ALA A 30 14.17 -12.49 1.28
N VAL A 31 15.17 -11.60 1.23
CA VAL A 31 15.62 -10.85 2.42
C VAL A 31 14.50 -9.96 2.95
N THR A 32 13.81 -9.20 2.08
CA THR A 32 12.67 -8.37 2.48
C THR A 32 11.56 -9.20 3.14
N ALA A 33 11.26 -10.38 2.60
CA ALA A 33 10.26 -11.27 3.18
C ALA A 33 10.66 -11.72 4.58
N VAL A 34 11.89 -12.23 4.74
CA VAL A 34 12.40 -12.73 6.03
C VAL A 34 12.45 -11.62 7.07
N VAL A 35 12.96 -10.44 6.71
CA VAL A 35 13.03 -9.29 7.63
C VAL A 35 11.63 -8.84 8.05
N GLY A 36 10.72 -8.67 7.09
CA GLY A 36 9.34 -8.24 7.37
C GLY A 36 8.57 -9.23 8.26
N THR A 37 8.60 -10.52 7.92
CA THR A 37 7.93 -11.56 8.72
C THR A 37 8.57 -11.72 10.09
N SER A 38 9.87 -11.49 10.22
CA SER A 38 10.57 -11.54 11.52
C SER A 38 10.17 -10.39 12.42
N MET A 39 10.13 -9.15 11.90
CA MET A 39 9.67 -7.99 12.67
C MET A 39 8.24 -8.18 13.15
N PHE A 40 7.36 -8.68 12.28
CA PHE A 40 5.99 -9.03 12.67
C PHE A 40 5.97 -10.08 13.79
N GLY A 41 6.68 -11.20 13.63
CA GLY A 41 6.72 -12.26 14.63
C GLY A 41 7.23 -11.75 15.98
N TRP A 42 8.33 -11.00 16.00
CA TRP A 42 8.94 -10.50 17.24
C TRP A 42 8.12 -9.41 17.95
N SER A 43 7.23 -8.71 17.25
CA SER A 43 6.25 -7.81 17.88
C SER A 43 5.24 -8.54 18.80
N THR A 44 5.26 -9.88 18.82
CA THR A 44 4.38 -10.72 19.66
C THR A 44 5.13 -11.51 20.74
N VAL A 45 6.44 -11.76 20.56
CA VAL A 45 7.20 -12.74 21.39
C VAL A 45 7.53 -12.20 22.78
N LEU A 46 7.97 -10.95 22.85
CA LEU A 46 8.52 -10.36 24.08
C LEU A 46 7.51 -9.44 24.79
N VAL A 47 6.24 -9.54 24.43
CA VAL A 47 5.17 -8.75 25.03
C VAL A 47 4.95 -9.25 26.45
N ASP A 48 5.30 -8.41 27.42
CA ASP A 48 4.96 -8.65 28.82
C ASP A 48 3.44 -8.60 28.97
N GLY A 49 2.85 -9.77 29.23
CA GLY A 49 1.41 -9.92 29.38
C GLY A 49 0.84 -9.14 30.56
N ASP A 50 1.63 -8.92 31.62
CA ASP A 50 1.22 -8.14 32.79
C ASP A 50 1.24 -6.66 32.47
N ALA A 51 2.32 -6.19 31.83
CA ALA A 51 2.40 -4.81 31.37
C ALA A 51 1.29 -4.47 30.35
N THR A 52 1.00 -5.36 29.40
CA THR A 52 -0.10 -5.15 28.43
C THR A 52 -1.46 -5.12 29.13
N ARG A 53 -1.71 -6.00 30.11
CA ARG A 53 -2.95 -5.97 30.91
C ARG A 53 -3.07 -4.68 31.72
N ALA A 54 -2.00 -4.24 32.38
CA ALA A 54 -1.97 -3.00 33.15
C ALA A 54 -2.23 -1.77 32.25
N ARG A 55 -1.64 -1.73 31.05
CA ARG A 55 -1.88 -0.67 30.06
C ARG A 55 -3.32 -0.66 29.57
N ALA A 56 -3.88 -1.84 29.25
CA ALA A 56 -5.27 -1.97 28.82
C ALA A 56 -6.25 -1.54 29.93
N GLN A 57 -5.98 -1.92 31.18
CA GLN A 57 -6.73 -1.47 32.35
C GLN A 57 -6.66 0.05 32.51
N CYS A 58 -5.46 0.64 32.45
CA CYS A 58 -5.26 2.10 32.50
C CYS A 58 -6.07 2.83 31.42
N VAL A 59 -6.02 2.36 30.17
CA VAL A 59 -6.82 2.95 29.07
C VAL A 59 -8.31 2.80 29.34
N SER A 60 -8.77 1.62 29.76
CA SER A 60 -10.17 1.39 30.12
C SER A 60 -10.63 2.30 31.25
N ASP A 61 -9.82 2.52 32.27
CA ASP A 61 -10.16 3.36 33.43
C ASP A 61 -10.20 4.84 33.03
N VAL A 62 -9.28 5.30 32.16
CA VAL A 62 -9.33 6.66 31.59
C VAL A 62 -10.59 6.86 30.76
N LEU A 63 -10.96 5.89 29.92
CA LEU A 63 -12.17 5.95 29.10
C LEU A 63 -13.47 5.86 29.92
N ARG A 64 -13.46 5.17 31.07
CA ARG A 64 -14.61 5.18 31.99
C ARG A 64 -14.71 6.49 32.77
N ALA A 65 -13.58 7.08 33.15
CA ALA A 65 -13.56 8.31 33.96
C ALA A 65 -13.88 9.57 33.16
N ARG A 66 -13.72 9.56 31.83
CA ARG A 66 -13.91 10.72 30.96
C ARG A 66 -14.63 10.33 29.67
N PRO A 67 -15.60 11.14 29.19
CA PRO A 67 -16.17 10.94 27.86
C PRO A 67 -15.07 11.02 26.79
N PHE A 68 -15.33 10.39 25.63
CA PHE A 68 -14.34 10.20 24.57
C PHE A 68 -13.49 11.46 24.27
N PRO A 69 -12.19 11.30 23.98
CA PRO A 69 -11.25 12.41 23.78
C PRO A 69 -11.51 13.23 22.51
N VAL A 70 -12.57 12.95 21.75
CA VAL A 70 -12.91 13.66 20.53
C VAL A 70 -14.36 14.11 20.66
N ASP A 71 -14.57 15.42 20.79
CA ASP A 71 -15.89 16.01 20.62
C ASP A 71 -16.17 16.12 19.11
N VAL A 72 -16.98 15.19 18.61
CA VAL A 72 -17.36 15.11 17.19
C VAL A 72 -18.11 16.37 16.74
N ARG A 73 -18.73 17.14 17.66
CA ARG A 73 -19.49 18.36 17.34
C ARG A 73 -18.57 19.54 17.03
N THR A 74 -17.45 19.66 17.73
CA THR A 74 -16.50 20.77 17.59
C THR A 74 -15.26 20.37 16.79
N GLY A 75 -15.05 19.08 16.57
CA GLY A 75 -13.78 18.55 16.07
C GLY A 75 -12.63 18.77 17.04
N ALA A 76 -12.92 19.20 18.27
CA ALA A 76 -11.92 19.45 19.29
C ALA A 76 -11.53 18.13 19.95
N VAL A 77 -10.23 17.95 20.12
CA VAL A 77 -9.66 16.85 20.89
C VAL A 77 -9.53 17.34 22.33
N ASP A 78 -10.09 16.61 23.31
CA ASP A 78 -9.77 16.82 24.72
C ASP A 78 -8.30 16.44 24.93
N GLU A 79 -7.43 17.43 24.83
CA GLU A 79 -5.99 17.30 25.01
C GLU A 79 -5.64 16.63 26.35
N THR A 80 -6.47 16.80 27.38
CA THR A 80 -6.23 16.20 28.68
C THR A 80 -6.53 14.70 28.70
N GLY A 81 -7.61 14.27 28.04
CA GLY A 81 -7.94 12.87 27.79
C GLY A 81 -6.91 12.18 26.90
N LEU A 82 -6.49 12.84 25.80
CA LEU A 82 -5.43 12.32 24.93
C LEU A 82 -4.09 12.20 25.67
N ALA A 83 -3.73 13.19 26.49
CA ALA A 83 -2.53 13.12 27.33
C ALA A 83 -2.61 11.99 28.38
N ALA A 84 -3.79 11.68 28.92
CA ALA A 84 -4.00 10.55 29.82
C ALA A 84 -3.82 9.21 29.11
N ILE A 85 -4.39 9.04 27.92
CA ILE A 85 -4.21 7.83 27.09
C ILE A 85 -2.74 7.67 26.69
N ARG A 86 -2.07 8.77 26.29
CA ARG A 86 -0.63 8.77 25.98
C ARG A 86 0.23 8.37 27.18
N ARG A 87 -0.17 8.73 28.41
CA ARG A 87 0.51 8.26 29.63
C ARG A 87 0.28 6.77 29.88
N CYS A 88 -0.95 6.27 29.70
CA CYS A 88 -1.23 4.83 29.82
C CYS A 88 -0.47 3.99 28.78
N THR A 89 -0.30 4.52 27.56
CA THR A 89 0.41 3.85 26.47
C THR A 89 1.90 4.21 26.40
N ALA A 90 2.39 5.04 27.33
CA ALA A 90 3.79 5.43 27.38
C ALA A 90 4.69 4.20 27.50
N GLY A 91 5.77 4.20 26.74
CA GLY A 91 6.72 3.09 26.68
C GLY A 91 6.28 1.91 25.80
N LEU A 92 5.01 1.81 25.37
CA LEU A 92 4.58 0.74 24.46
C LEU A 92 5.36 0.79 23.14
N GLY A 93 5.54 1.99 22.56
CA GLY A 93 6.35 2.17 21.35
C GLY A 93 7.81 1.74 21.57
N ALA A 94 8.43 2.18 22.67
CA ALA A 94 9.81 1.82 22.99
C ALA A 94 9.97 0.30 23.21
N ASP A 95 9.00 -0.37 23.83
CA ASP A 95 8.98 -1.81 23.97
C ASP A 95 8.88 -2.48 22.60
N VAL A 96 7.90 -2.12 21.76
CA VAL A 96 7.73 -2.70 20.42
C VAL A 96 9.00 -2.54 19.58
N VAL A 97 9.63 -1.35 19.60
CA VAL A 97 10.91 -1.11 18.92
C VAL A 97 12.01 -2.01 19.47
N ARG A 98 12.16 -2.08 20.80
CA ARG A 98 13.16 -2.95 21.45
C ARG A 98 12.98 -4.40 21.02
N GLN A 99 11.74 -4.88 20.96
CA GLN A 99 11.43 -6.25 20.54
C GLN A 99 11.77 -6.50 19.07
N MET A 100 11.41 -5.57 18.18
CA MET A 100 11.75 -5.66 16.76
C MET A 100 13.28 -5.68 16.57
N LEU A 101 14.02 -4.81 17.27
CA LEU A 101 15.48 -4.76 17.20
C LEU A 101 16.14 -6.04 17.74
N VAL A 102 15.67 -6.57 18.87
CA VAL A 102 16.11 -7.87 19.40
C VAL A 102 15.83 -8.97 18.40
N GLY A 103 14.65 -8.99 17.80
CA GLY A 103 14.28 -9.96 16.78
C GLY A 103 15.17 -9.93 15.55
N LEU A 104 15.48 -8.73 15.05
CA LEU A 104 16.42 -8.55 13.95
C LEU A 104 17.84 -8.97 14.32
N ALA A 105 18.29 -8.68 15.55
CA ALA A 105 19.59 -9.12 16.05
C ALA A 105 19.68 -10.66 16.15
N VAL A 106 18.65 -11.32 16.67
CA VAL A 106 18.56 -12.79 16.73
C VAL A 106 18.56 -13.38 15.33
N LEU A 107 17.73 -12.85 14.42
CA LEU A 107 17.70 -13.30 13.02
C LEU A 107 19.09 -13.17 12.36
N ALA A 108 19.75 -12.03 12.54
CA ALA A 108 21.08 -11.78 11.99
C ALA A 108 22.13 -12.74 12.58
N ALA A 109 22.11 -12.96 13.90
CA ALA A 109 23.02 -13.87 14.59
C ALA A 109 22.82 -15.33 14.13
N VAL A 110 21.58 -15.82 14.08
CA VAL A 110 21.27 -17.19 13.60
C VAL A 110 21.64 -17.35 12.13
N THR A 111 21.37 -16.34 11.29
CA THR A 111 21.77 -16.35 9.88
C THR A 111 23.29 -16.40 9.72
N ALA A 112 24.03 -15.57 10.48
CA ALA A 112 25.48 -15.53 10.45
C ALA A 112 26.09 -16.87 10.91
N LEU A 113 25.58 -17.42 12.02
CA LEU A 113 26.01 -18.72 12.54
C LEU A 113 25.77 -19.83 11.51
N ALA A 114 24.56 -19.92 10.95
CA ALA A 114 24.23 -20.90 9.93
C ALA A 114 25.10 -20.75 8.67
N TYR A 115 25.37 -19.52 8.23
CA TYR A 115 26.23 -19.22 7.08
C TYR A 115 27.68 -19.67 7.32
N LEU A 116 28.25 -19.35 8.48
CA LEU A 116 29.65 -19.63 8.82
C LEU A 116 29.90 -21.11 9.13
N VAL A 117 28.96 -21.77 9.82
CA VAL A 117 29.10 -23.17 10.26
C VAL A 117 28.78 -24.16 9.13
N ALA A 118 27.91 -23.80 8.18
CA ALA A 118 27.43 -24.72 7.15
C ALA A 118 28.53 -25.42 6.32
N PRO A 119 29.61 -24.75 5.84
CA PRO A 119 30.66 -25.42 5.09
C PRO A 119 31.41 -26.46 5.92
N TRP A 120 31.67 -26.15 7.20
CA TRP A 120 32.34 -27.08 8.11
C TRP A 120 31.47 -28.30 8.40
N CYS A 121 30.19 -28.08 8.70
CA CYS A 121 29.23 -29.17 8.86
C CYS A 121 29.11 -30.03 7.60
N GLU A 122 29.08 -29.42 6.41
CA GLU A 122 28.99 -30.16 5.14
C GLU A 122 30.24 -31.02 4.91
N CYS A 123 31.43 -30.51 5.19
CA CYS A 123 32.67 -31.28 5.13
C CYS A 123 32.69 -32.44 6.14
N ARG A 124 32.34 -32.18 7.40
CA ARG A 124 32.40 -33.15 8.50
C ARG A 124 31.33 -34.23 8.37
N LEU A 125 30.07 -33.85 8.17
CA LEU A 125 28.94 -34.78 8.10
C LEU A 125 28.95 -35.65 6.84
N ARG A 126 29.55 -35.17 5.73
CA ARG A 126 29.66 -35.95 4.48
C ARG A 126 31.03 -36.61 4.29
N GLY A 127 31.92 -36.49 5.26
CA GLY A 127 33.27 -37.08 5.20
C GLY A 127 34.06 -36.63 3.97
N LEU A 128 33.94 -35.37 3.56
CA LEU A 128 34.55 -34.84 2.35
C LEU A 128 36.08 -34.82 2.49
N ARG A 129 36.79 -35.35 1.50
CA ARG A 129 38.26 -35.36 1.47
C ARG A 129 38.74 -34.43 0.37
N ARG A 130 39.79 -33.66 0.63
CA ARG A 130 40.39 -32.80 -0.39
C ARG A 130 41.04 -33.67 -1.47
N LEU A 131 40.79 -33.33 -2.73
CA LEU A 131 41.26 -34.12 -3.88
C LEU A 131 42.79 -34.16 -3.97
N ASP A 132 43.48 -33.10 -3.57
CA ASP A 132 44.94 -33.02 -3.54
C ASP A 132 45.62 -34.00 -2.58
N ARG A 133 44.86 -34.58 -1.65
CA ARG A 133 45.34 -35.60 -0.70
C ARG A 133 44.94 -37.02 -1.08
N VAL A 134 44.29 -37.21 -2.24
CA VAL A 134 43.86 -38.53 -2.71
C VAL A 134 44.85 -39.01 -3.78
N PRO A 135 45.64 -40.08 -3.53
CA PRO A 135 46.59 -40.60 -4.50
C PRO A 135 45.89 -41.15 -5.75
N GLY A 136 46.56 -41.10 -6.91
CA GLY A 136 46.02 -41.60 -8.19
C GLY A 136 45.03 -40.65 -8.88
N THR A 137 45.01 -39.38 -8.47
CA THR A 137 44.12 -38.34 -9.02
C THR A 137 44.85 -37.27 -9.85
N GLU A 138 46.11 -37.51 -10.21
CA GLU A 138 47.00 -36.59 -10.93
C GLU A 138 46.37 -36.10 -12.24
N ALA A 139 45.90 -37.04 -13.07
CA ALA A 139 45.26 -36.74 -14.35
C ALA A 139 43.97 -35.92 -14.16
N LEU A 140 43.13 -36.32 -13.20
CA LEU A 140 41.91 -35.58 -12.86
C LEU A 140 42.23 -34.16 -12.38
N ARG A 141 43.28 -33.97 -11.57
CA ARG A 141 43.72 -32.64 -11.11
C ARG A 141 44.21 -31.76 -12.27
N ALA A 142 44.92 -32.32 -13.23
CA ALA A 142 45.36 -31.61 -14.43
C ALA A 142 44.15 -31.15 -15.27
N ASP A 143 43.18 -32.03 -15.51
CA ASP A 143 41.97 -31.70 -16.26
C ASP A 143 41.11 -30.66 -15.54
N LEU A 144 40.96 -30.78 -14.22
CA LEU A 144 40.25 -29.79 -13.41
C LEU A 144 40.96 -28.41 -13.46
N ALA A 145 42.29 -28.38 -13.43
CA ALA A 145 43.04 -27.13 -13.57
C ALA A 145 42.79 -26.49 -14.94
N GLU A 146 42.72 -27.28 -16.00
CA GLU A 146 42.35 -26.79 -17.34
C GLU A 146 40.92 -26.27 -17.38
N LEU A 147 39.95 -26.99 -16.82
CA LEU A 147 38.56 -26.52 -16.75
C LEU A 147 38.41 -25.23 -15.92
N VAL A 148 39.23 -25.05 -14.87
CA VAL A 148 39.29 -23.80 -14.08
C VAL A 148 39.83 -22.64 -14.93
N ARG A 149 40.87 -22.88 -15.75
CA ARG A 149 41.38 -21.90 -16.72
C ARG A 149 40.33 -21.57 -17.78
N GLN A 150 39.66 -22.58 -18.33
CA GLN A 150 38.58 -22.42 -19.31
C GLN A 150 37.40 -21.65 -18.74
N ALA A 151 37.03 -21.90 -17.49
CA ALA A 151 36.02 -21.13 -16.77
C ALA A 151 36.51 -19.71 -16.41
N GLY A 152 37.77 -19.37 -16.65
CA GLY A 152 38.37 -18.05 -16.45
C GLY A 152 38.36 -17.58 -15.00
N LEU A 153 38.46 -18.52 -14.05
CA LEU A 153 38.43 -18.18 -12.62
C LEU A 153 39.76 -17.56 -12.20
N ARG A 154 39.71 -16.41 -11.51
CA ARG A 154 40.92 -15.74 -10.97
C ARG A 154 41.59 -16.51 -9.84
N ARG A 155 40.81 -17.28 -9.08
CA ARG A 155 41.27 -18.10 -7.96
C ARG A 155 40.65 -19.49 -8.09
N PRO A 156 41.46 -20.56 -8.11
CA PRO A 156 40.94 -21.91 -8.21
C PRO A 156 40.15 -22.27 -6.94
N PRO A 157 39.00 -22.95 -7.04
CA PRO A 157 38.33 -23.52 -5.89
C PRO A 157 39.08 -24.74 -5.35
N THR A 158 38.84 -25.10 -4.10
CA THR A 158 39.32 -26.37 -3.53
C THR A 158 38.39 -27.50 -3.95
N PHE A 159 38.91 -28.47 -4.70
CA PHE A 159 38.14 -29.66 -5.06
C PHE A 159 38.11 -30.66 -3.90
N VAL A 160 36.92 -31.14 -3.56
CA VAL A 160 36.70 -32.16 -2.52
C VAL A 160 35.88 -33.30 -3.08
N VAL A 161 36.17 -34.53 -2.65
CA VAL A 161 35.49 -35.74 -3.12
C VAL A 161 34.55 -36.28 -2.06
N SER A 162 33.34 -36.66 -2.46
CA SER A 162 32.37 -37.35 -1.62
C SER A 162 32.28 -38.84 -1.98
N ARG A 163 31.82 -39.68 -1.04
CA ARG A 163 31.62 -41.13 -1.26
C ARG A 163 30.35 -41.47 -2.06
N SER A 164 29.57 -40.47 -2.48
CA SER A 164 28.30 -40.67 -3.19
C SER A 164 28.54 -41.25 -4.59
N ALA A 165 27.85 -42.33 -4.93
CA ALA A 165 27.89 -42.92 -6.28
C ALA A 165 27.08 -42.11 -7.33
N ARG A 166 26.44 -40.99 -6.93
CA ARG A 166 25.66 -40.16 -7.85
C ARG A 166 26.58 -39.40 -8.81
N ILE A 167 26.15 -39.23 -10.06
CA ILE A 167 26.80 -38.33 -11.02
C ILE A 167 26.32 -36.90 -10.70
N SER A 168 27.00 -36.25 -9.75
CA SER A 168 26.64 -34.90 -9.30
C SER A 168 27.86 -34.10 -8.86
N GLY A 169 27.81 -32.80 -9.10
CA GLY A 169 28.65 -31.80 -8.45
C GLY A 169 27.87 -31.04 -7.37
N ASN A 170 28.57 -30.24 -6.55
CA ASN A 170 27.97 -29.14 -5.80
C ASN A 170 29.03 -28.12 -5.43
N THR A 171 28.71 -26.83 -5.50
CA THR A 171 29.58 -25.76 -5.00
C THR A 171 29.13 -25.20 -3.67
N PHE A 172 30.09 -24.95 -2.78
CA PHE A 172 29.80 -24.43 -1.44
C PHE A 172 30.99 -23.68 -0.81
N GLY A 173 30.74 -22.92 0.24
CA GLY A 173 31.78 -22.19 0.95
C GLY A 173 31.26 -20.95 1.67
N ALA A 174 32.13 -20.31 2.45
CA ALA A 174 31.85 -19.07 3.17
C ALA A 174 33.09 -18.16 3.11
N GLY A 175 32.87 -16.85 2.97
CA GLY A 175 33.95 -15.87 2.87
C GLY A 175 34.94 -16.17 1.73
N PRO A 176 36.26 -16.23 1.97
CA PRO A 176 37.23 -16.51 0.92
C PRO A 176 37.27 -17.99 0.48
N TRP A 177 36.70 -18.89 1.28
CA TRP A 177 36.78 -20.33 1.07
C TRP A 177 35.74 -20.81 0.06
N ARG A 178 36.18 -21.46 -1.01
CA ARG A 178 35.32 -21.95 -2.10
C ARG A 178 35.65 -23.40 -2.39
N TYR A 179 34.67 -24.26 -2.25
CA TYR A 179 34.76 -25.70 -2.47
C TYR A 179 33.91 -26.11 -3.67
N VAL A 180 34.46 -27.02 -4.48
CA VAL A 180 33.70 -27.76 -5.50
C VAL A 180 33.73 -29.23 -5.09
N ARG A 181 32.56 -29.75 -4.72
CA ARG A 181 32.37 -31.16 -4.39
C ARG A 181 32.16 -31.96 -5.67
N LEU A 182 32.94 -33.02 -5.81
CA LEU A 182 32.80 -34.04 -6.84
C LEU A 182 32.32 -35.33 -6.17
N ASP A 183 31.13 -35.81 -6.52
CA ASP A 183 30.70 -37.13 -6.06
C ASP A 183 31.50 -38.22 -6.79
N LEU A 184 31.73 -39.37 -6.14
CA LEU A 184 32.52 -40.47 -6.70
C LEU A 184 31.96 -40.95 -8.06
N GLY A 185 30.63 -40.92 -8.25
CA GLY A 185 30.02 -41.21 -9.55
C GLY A 185 30.45 -40.25 -10.65
N LEU A 186 30.58 -38.95 -10.33
CA LEU A 186 31.09 -37.95 -11.28
C LEU A 186 32.59 -38.16 -11.56
N VAL A 187 33.38 -38.51 -10.53
CA VAL A 187 34.80 -38.87 -10.69
C VAL A 187 34.97 -40.11 -11.58
N HIS A 188 34.11 -41.12 -11.44
CA HIS A 188 34.12 -42.27 -12.35
C HIS A 188 33.79 -41.86 -13.80
N THR A 189 32.82 -40.95 -13.95
CA THR A 189 32.39 -40.41 -15.25
C THR A 189 33.52 -39.70 -16.01
N HIS A 190 34.53 -39.16 -15.31
CA HIS A 190 35.74 -38.62 -15.94
C HIS A 190 36.42 -39.61 -16.89
N ARG A 191 36.44 -40.90 -16.53
CA ARG A 191 37.07 -41.95 -17.34
C ARG A 191 36.14 -42.50 -18.42
N VAL A 192 34.87 -42.72 -18.09
CA VAL A 192 33.93 -43.43 -18.98
C VAL A 192 33.13 -42.52 -19.90
N ALA A 193 32.94 -41.25 -19.53
CA ALA A 193 32.22 -40.25 -20.32
C ALA A 193 32.78 -38.84 -20.05
N PRO A 194 34.01 -38.53 -20.50
CA PRO A 194 34.69 -37.27 -20.18
C PRO A 194 33.91 -36.02 -20.59
N GLY A 195 33.08 -36.10 -21.64
CA GLY A 195 32.17 -35.01 -22.03
C GLY A 195 31.12 -34.68 -20.97
N VAL A 196 30.52 -35.69 -20.33
CA VAL A 196 29.56 -35.52 -19.23
C VAL A 196 30.28 -34.92 -18.01
N PHE A 197 31.45 -35.46 -17.68
CA PHE A 197 32.27 -34.93 -16.59
C PHE A 197 32.60 -33.44 -16.79
N ARG A 198 33.13 -33.10 -17.98
CA ARG A 198 33.47 -31.73 -18.36
C ARG A 198 32.27 -30.80 -18.28
N ALA A 199 31.12 -31.18 -18.83
CA ALA A 199 29.92 -30.35 -18.84
C ALA A 199 29.41 -30.07 -17.41
N VAL A 200 29.37 -31.10 -16.55
CA VAL A 200 28.96 -30.95 -15.14
C VAL A 200 29.96 -30.09 -14.35
N VAL A 201 31.26 -30.31 -14.51
CA VAL A 201 32.27 -29.48 -13.82
C VAL A 201 32.21 -28.03 -14.27
N LEU A 202 32.05 -27.74 -15.56
CA LEU A 202 31.89 -26.37 -16.06
C LEU A 202 30.63 -25.68 -15.52
N HIS A 203 29.53 -26.42 -15.34
CA HIS A 203 28.34 -25.93 -14.63
C HIS A 203 28.66 -25.53 -13.18
N GLU A 204 29.35 -26.40 -12.43
CA GLU A 204 29.76 -26.09 -11.06
C GLU A 204 30.74 -24.90 -11.00
N LEU A 205 31.71 -24.82 -11.91
CA LEU A 205 32.63 -23.68 -12.00
C LEU A 205 31.92 -22.39 -12.41
N ALA A 206 30.80 -22.47 -13.15
CA ALA A 206 29.97 -21.32 -13.48
C ALA A 206 29.35 -20.69 -12.21
N HIS A 207 28.95 -21.49 -11.21
CA HIS A 207 28.54 -20.98 -9.90
C HIS A 207 29.68 -20.20 -9.20
N VAL A 208 30.89 -20.77 -9.17
CA VAL A 208 32.08 -20.09 -8.63
C VAL A 208 32.33 -18.75 -9.33
N ARG A 209 32.22 -18.72 -10.67
CA ARG A 209 32.42 -17.52 -11.49
C ARG A 209 31.35 -16.46 -11.26
N ASN A 210 30.11 -16.89 -11.08
CA ASN A 210 28.96 -16.02 -10.81
C ASN A 210 28.97 -15.44 -9.39
N ALA A 211 29.88 -15.90 -8.52
CA ALA A 211 29.92 -15.55 -7.10
C ALA A 211 28.59 -15.84 -6.37
N ASP A 212 27.82 -16.81 -6.85
CA ASP A 212 26.51 -17.15 -6.30
C ASP A 212 26.58 -18.12 -5.11
N ILE A 213 27.77 -18.63 -4.77
CA ILE A 213 28.03 -19.44 -3.57
C ILE A 213 27.57 -18.69 -2.31
N HIS A 214 27.90 -17.40 -2.20
CA HIS A 214 27.52 -16.61 -1.03
C HIS A 214 26.03 -16.34 -0.99
N LEU A 215 25.42 -15.95 -2.13
CA LEU A 215 23.98 -15.74 -2.23
C LEU A 215 23.21 -17.02 -1.87
N THR A 216 23.66 -18.16 -2.38
CA THR A 216 23.12 -19.48 -2.05
C THR A 216 23.15 -19.74 -0.55
N ARG A 217 24.34 -19.59 0.05
CA ARG A 217 24.54 -19.96 1.45
C ARG A 217 23.79 -19.02 2.37
N LEU A 218 23.77 -17.73 2.05
CA LEU A 218 22.99 -16.75 2.79
C LEU A 218 21.48 -17.01 2.64
N THR A 219 21.00 -17.36 1.44
CA THR A 219 19.60 -17.77 1.23
C THR A 219 19.22 -18.98 2.06
N ILE A 220 20.05 -20.03 2.05
CA ILE A 220 19.81 -21.25 2.84
C ILE A 220 19.84 -20.91 4.34
N ALA A 221 20.81 -20.12 4.78
CA ALA A 221 20.92 -19.69 6.17
C ALA A 221 19.67 -18.91 6.61
N GLN A 222 19.18 -17.96 5.80
CA GLN A 222 17.95 -17.21 6.08
C GLN A 222 16.70 -18.10 6.11
N ALA A 223 16.62 -19.07 5.20
CA ALA A 223 15.53 -20.04 5.16
C ALA A 223 15.44 -20.91 6.43
N TRP A 224 16.58 -21.16 7.10
CA TRP A 224 16.64 -21.83 8.41
C TRP A 224 16.55 -20.87 9.59
N ALA A 225 17.06 -19.65 9.46
CA ALA A 225 17.03 -18.66 10.51
C ALA A 225 15.60 -18.18 10.81
N PHE A 226 14.72 -18.12 9.81
CA PHE A 226 13.31 -17.78 10.05
C PHE A 226 12.58 -18.76 10.97
N PRO A 227 12.53 -20.08 10.69
CA PRO A 227 11.86 -21.02 11.61
C PRO A 227 12.52 -21.06 12.99
N LEU A 228 13.86 -21.05 13.06
CA LEU A 228 14.58 -21.14 14.33
C LEU A 228 14.50 -19.84 15.16
N GLY A 229 14.62 -18.69 14.51
CA GLY A 229 14.70 -17.39 15.14
C GLY A 229 13.37 -16.66 15.28
N VAL A 230 12.29 -17.13 14.64
CA VAL A 230 10.96 -16.49 14.70
C VAL A 230 9.87 -17.48 15.06
N LEU A 231 9.67 -18.54 14.28
CA LEU A 231 8.55 -19.46 14.51
C LEU A 231 8.66 -20.17 15.85
N VAL A 232 9.84 -20.69 16.21
CA VAL A 232 10.04 -21.37 17.50
C VAL A 232 9.76 -20.41 18.69
N PRO A 233 10.37 -19.21 18.77
CA PRO A 233 10.04 -18.26 19.84
C PRO A 233 8.55 -17.87 19.91
N VAL A 234 7.92 -17.61 18.76
CA VAL A 234 6.48 -17.28 18.70
C VAL A 234 5.64 -18.44 19.22
N THR A 235 5.85 -19.66 18.73
CA THR A 235 5.10 -20.84 19.17
C THR A 235 5.29 -21.11 20.67
N VAL A 236 6.50 -21.00 21.20
CA VAL A 236 6.77 -21.16 22.64
C VAL A 236 6.01 -20.10 23.45
N THR A 237 5.98 -18.85 22.99
CA THR A 237 5.27 -17.75 23.66
C THR A 237 3.77 -18.01 23.74
N TYR A 238 3.14 -18.40 22.62
CA TYR A 238 1.70 -18.73 22.56
C TYR A 238 1.34 -19.94 23.42
N LEU A 239 2.19 -20.97 23.47
CA LEU A 239 1.96 -22.14 24.32
C LEU A 239 2.03 -21.78 25.81
N ARG A 240 2.96 -20.89 26.21
CA ARG A 240 3.12 -20.46 27.61
C ARG A 240 2.00 -19.53 28.10
N SER A 241 1.41 -18.72 27.23
CA SER A 241 0.35 -17.78 27.60
C SER A 241 -1.04 -18.42 27.75
N GLY A 242 -1.19 -19.73 27.51
CA GLY A 242 -2.49 -20.40 27.49
C GLY A 242 -3.39 -19.97 26.31
N ALA A 243 -2.87 -19.12 25.41
CA ALA A 243 -3.59 -18.54 24.28
C ALA A 243 -3.67 -19.49 23.07
N GLY A 244 -3.80 -20.81 23.29
CA GLY A 244 -3.79 -21.82 22.23
C GLY A 244 -4.88 -21.60 21.16
N ARG A 245 -6.04 -21.05 21.55
CA ARG A 245 -7.11 -20.68 20.61
C ARG A 245 -6.69 -19.55 19.66
N HIS A 246 -5.95 -18.56 20.16
CA HIS A 246 -5.39 -17.49 19.33
C HIS A 246 -4.27 -18.01 18.42
N LEU A 247 -3.45 -18.96 18.90
CA LEU A 247 -2.47 -19.63 18.05
C LEU A 247 -3.15 -20.34 16.87
N LEU A 248 -4.29 -21.02 17.09
CA LEU A 248 -5.03 -21.64 15.98
C LEU A 248 -5.55 -20.59 14.99
N ALA A 249 -6.09 -19.47 15.49
CA ALA A 249 -6.56 -18.37 14.66
C ALA A 249 -5.44 -17.69 13.84
N ASP A 250 -4.21 -17.60 14.38
CA ASP A 250 -3.06 -16.99 13.71
C ASP A 250 -2.14 -18.00 13.00
N SER A 251 -2.34 -19.31 13.22
CA SER A 251 -1.47 -20.38 12.70
C SER A 251 -1.37 -20.36 11.18
N TRP A 252 -2.47 -20.03 10.49
CA TRP A 252 -2.49 -19.95 9.03
C TRP A 252 -1.65 -18.76 8.52
N ARG A 253 -1.57 -17.64 9.25
CA ARG A 253 -0.71 -16.50 8.90
C ARG A 253 0.76 -16.87 9.07
N LEU A 254 1.11 -17.52 10.18
CA LEU A 254 2.47 -18.01 10.42
C LEU A 254 2.89 -19.04 9.36
N ALA A 255 1.96 -19.95 8.98
CA ALA A 255 2.17 -20.89 7.89
C ALA A 255 2.35 -20.18 6.54
N ALA A 256 1.55 -19.13 6.26
CA ALA A 256 1.71 -18.32 5.06
C ALA A 256 3.07 -17.61 5.03
N PHE A 257 3.52 -17.03 6.15
CA PHE A 257 4.85 -16.40 6.24
C PHE A 257 5.98 -17.40 6.03
N ALA A 258 5.90 -18.57 6.66
CA ALA A 258 6.86 -19.65 6.45
C ALA A 258 6.90 -20.06 4.96
N LEU A 259 5.73 -20.25 4.34
CA LEU A 259 5.62 -20.61 2.93
C LEU A 259 6.24 -19.53 2.03
N ILE A 260 5.95 -18.26 2.27
CA ILE A 260 6.47 -17.12 1.48
C ILE A 260 8.00 -17.03 1.59
N VAL A 261 8.54 -17.16 2.80
CA VAL A 261 9.99 -17.18 3.03
C VAL A 261 10.64 -18.35 2.27
N GLN A 262 10.09 -19.55 2.39
CA GLN A 262 10.67 -20.74 1.75
C GLN A 262 10.57 -20.71 0.23
N VAL A 263 9.40 -20.32 -0.32
CA VAL A 263 9.22 -20.17 -1.77
C VAL A 263 10.14 -19.10 -2.35
N SER A 264 10.36 -18.00 -1.62
CA SER A 264 11.31 -16.95 -2.01
C SER A 264 12.74 -17.50 -2.04
N ALA A 265 13.16 -18.22 -1.00
CA ALA A 265 14.46 -18.88 -0.94
C ALA A 265 14.67 -19.88 -2.09
N TRP A 266 13.68 -20.75 -2.36
CA TRP A 266 13.73 -21.69 -3.49
C TRP A 266 13.73 -20.98 -4.85
N SER A 267 13.09 -19.81 -4.96
CA SER A 267 13.15 -19.01 -6.18
C SER A 267 14.58 -18.54 -6.50
N VAL A 268 15.35 -18.13 -5.49
CA VAL A 268 16.78 -17.77 -5.63
C VAL A 268 17.59 -18.97 -6.07
N LEU A 269 17.43 -20.09 -5.38
CA LEU A 269 18.18 -21.33 -5.64
C LEU A 269 17.88 -21.92 -7.02
N ARG A 270 16.68 -21.69 -7.57
CA ARG A 270 16.36 -22.04 -8.96
C ARG A 270 16.94 -21.06 -9.98
N ALA A 271 16.97 -19.76 -9.66
CA ALA A 271 17.47 -18.73 -10.58
C ALA A 271 18.94 -18.90 -10.96
N ARG A 272 19.76 -19.28 -9.97
CA ARG A 272 21.20 -19.49 -10.15
C ARG A 272 21.50 -20.62 -11.12
N GLU A 273 20.71 -21.69 -11.14
CA GLU A 273 20.95 -22.85 -12.01
C GLU A 273 20.84 -22.43 -13.48
N PHE A 274 19.82 -21.63 -13.84
CA PHE A 274 19.68 -21.07 -15.19
C PHE A 274 20.83 -20.13 -15.57
N THR A 275 21.46 -19.47 -14.58
CA THR A 275 22.59 -18.56 -14.81
C THR A 275 23.92 -19.33 -14.96
N ALA A 276 24.04 -20.51 -14.34
CA ALA A 276 25.15 -21.41 -14.55
C ALA A 276 25.04 -22.12 -15.91
N ASP A 277 23.86 -22.66 -16.25
CA ASP A 277 23.54 -23.27 -17.55
C ASP A 277 23.87 -22.34 -18.72
N ALA A 278 23.57 -21.06 -18.55
CA ALA A 278 23.83 -19.98 -19.51
C ALA A 278 25.31 -19.79 -19.91
N ARG A 279 26.27 -20.32 -19.14
CA ARG A 279 27.71 -20.19 -19.41
C ARG A 279 28.30 -21.38 -20.16
N LEU A 280 27.54 -22.45 -20.33
CA LEU A 280 27.99 -23.63 -21.04
C LEU A 280 28.23 -23.31 -22.53
N THR A 281 29.23 -23.96 -23.13
CA THR A 281 29.40 -23.91 -24.59
C THR A 281 28.27 -24.67 -25.28
N ALA A 282 28.10 -24.51 -26.60
CA ALA A 282 27.04 -25.22 -27.34
C ALA A 282 27.14 -26.75 -27.19
N ALA A 283 28.36 -27.31 -27.22
CA ALA A 283 28.60 -28.74 -27.02
C ALA A 283 28.26 -29.17 -25.58
N ASP A 284 28.72 -28.41 -24.58
CA ASP A 284 28.43 -28.67 -23.17
C ASP A 284 26.93 -28.60 -22.86
N ALA A 285 26.25 -27.61 -23.43
CA ALA A 285 24.80 -27.43 -23.29
C ALA A 285 24.04 -28.61 -23.92
N ALA A 286 24.52 -29.15 -25.05
CA ALA A 286 23.93 -30.35 -25.65
C ALA A 286 24.09 -31.59 -24.76
N THR A 287 25.27 -31.77 -24.14
CA THR A 287 25.50 -32.84 -23.16
C THR A 287 24.64 -32.67 -21.92
N VAL A 288 24.52 -31.45 -21.37
CA VAL A 288 23.62 -31.21 -20.22
C VAL A 288 22.17 -31.47 -20.61
N ARG A 289 21.74 -31.09 -21.82
CA ARG A 289 20.39 -31.37 -22.31
C ARG A 289 20.09 -32.87 -22.36
N SER A 290 21.01 -33.68 -22.88
CA SER A 290 20.79 -35.14 -22.94
C SER A 290 20.71 -35.76 -21.54
N LEU A 291 21.55 -35.31 -20.60
CA LEU A 291 21.48 -35.73 -19.20
C LEU A 291 20.15 -35.34 -18.54
N LEU A 292 19.66 -34.13 -18.79
CA LEU A 292 18.38 -33.64 -18.27
C LEU A 292 17.18 -34.38 -18.88
N ALA A 293 17.28 -34.79 -20.15
CA ALA A 293 16.25 -35.57 -20.83
C ALA A 293 16.15 -37.01 -20.29
N ALA A 294 17.28 -37.58 -19.87
CA ALA A 294 17.35 -38.91 -19.27
C ALA A 294 16.76 -38.99 -17.84
N ASP A 295 16.56 -37.84 -17.15
CA ASP A 295 15.90 -37.81 -15.84
C ASP A 295 14.37 -37.99 -16.00
N HIS A 296 13.93 -39.23 -16.25
CA HIS A 296 12.53 -39.62 -16.48
C HIS A 296 11.64 -39.62 -15.22
N ARG A 297 11.96 -38.84 -14.18
CA ARG A 297 11.13 -38.80 -12.97
C ARG A 297 9.68 -38.41 -13.30
N ARG A 298 8.74 -39.20 -12.75
CA ARG A 298 7.29 -39.16 -13.01
C ARG A 298 6.73 -37.73 -13.18
N THR A 299 6.06 -37.46 -14.30
CA THR A 299 5.50 -36.17 -14.72
C THR A 299 4.07 -35.88 -14.20
N GLY A 300 3.63 -36.56 -13.14
CA GLY A 300 2.28 -36.42 -12.57
C GLY A 300 1.98 -35.03 -12.00
N ARG A 301 0.68 -34.69 -11.84
CA ARG A 301 0.22 -33.41 -11.25
C ARG A 301 0.84 -33.15 -9.88
N TRP A 302 0.92 -34.18 -9.03
CA TRP A 302 1.59 -34.12 -7.72
C TRP A 302 3.09 -33.84 -7.79
N ALA A 303 3.78 -34.35 -8.83
CA ALA A 303 5.18 -34.06 -9.04
C ALA A 303 5.40 -32.58 -9.47
N ARG A 304 4.44 -31.98 -10.18
CA ARG A 304 4.46 -30.54 -10.51
C ARG A 304 4.24 -29.67 -9.28
N LEU A 305 3.30 -30.04 -8.40
CA LEU A 305 3.11 -29.36 -7.12
C LEU A 305 4.35 -29.52 -6.24
N GLY A 306 4.87 -30.74 -6.08
CA GLY A 306 6.11 -31.00 -5.35
C GLY A 306 7.32 -30.27 -5.94
N ALA A 307 7.34 -29.99 -7.24
CA ALA A 307 8.42 -29.23 -7.88
C ALA A 307 8.48 -27.76 -7.43
N VAL A 308 7.38 -27.20 -6.91
CA VAL A 308 7.38 -25.86 -6.31
C VAL A 308 8.26 -25.84 -5.06
N PHE A 309 8.31 -26.95 -4.33
CA PHE A 309 9.04 -27.13 -3.07
C PHE A 309 10.45 -27.71 -3.23
N ARG A 310 10.94 -27.88 -4.47
CA ARG A 310 12.29 -28.41 -4.74
C ARG A 310 13.32 -27.29 -4.83
N PHE A 311 14.50 -27.54 -4.25
CA PHE A 311 15.67 -26.67 -4.33
C PHE A 311 16.21 -26.51 -5.77
N HIS A 312 16.05 -27.52 -6.61
CA HIS A 312 16.46 -27.50 -8.01
C HIS A 312 15.25 -27.34 -8.94
N PRO A 313 15.40 -26.57 -10.04
CA PRO A 313 14.37 -26.50 -11.06
C PRO A 313 14.19 -27.86 -11.72
N LEU A 314 13.02 -28.10 -12.30
CA LEU A 314 12.74 -29.31 -13.07
C LEU A 314 13.71 -29.44 -14.25
N ALA A 315 14.15 -30.67 -14.54
CA ALA A 315 15.08 -30.95 -15.63
C ALA A 315 14.57 -30.40 -16.97
N ARG A 316 13.27 -30.58 -17.26
CA ARG A 316 12.58 -29.99 -18.42
C ARG A 316 12.66 -28.46 -18.44
N ALA A 317 12.52 -27.78 -17.30
CA ALA A 317 12.58 -26.32 -17.27
C ALA A 317 14.00 -25.79 -17.58
N ARG A 318 15.05 -26.52 -17.18
CA ARG A 318 16.44 -26.24 -17.55
C ARG A 318 16.67 -26.49 -19.04
N ALA A 319 16.25 -27.64 -19.55
CA ALA A 319 16.34 -27.98 -20.97
C ALA A 319 15.62 -26.92 -21.84
N ASP A 320 14.37 -26.58 -21.51
CA ASP A 320 13.61 -25.52 -22.18
C ASP A 320 14.34 -24.16 -22.16
N THR A 321 15.12 -23.86 -21.12
CA THR A 321 15.85 -22.58 -21.01
C THR A 321 17.17 -22.61 -21.80
N LEU A 322 17.78 -23.78 -21.95
CA LEU A 322 18.90 -23.98 -22.88
C LEU A 322 18.44 -23.85 -24.34
N ASP A 323 17.21 -24.29 -24.64
CA ASP A 323 16.62 -24.20 -25.98
C ASP A 323 16.06 -22.80 -26.29
N ASP A 324 15.50 -22.13 -25.30
CA ASP A 324 15.01 -20.75 -25.39
C ASP A 324 15.68 -19.85 -24.33
N PRO A 325 16.85 -19.27 -24.67
CA PRO A 325 17.55 -18.32 -23.80
C PRO A 325 16.76 -17.04 -23.54
N GLY A 326 15.60 -16.80 -24.19
CA GLY A 326 14.73 -15.67 -23.86
C GLY A 326 14.08 -15.81 -22.49
N ARG A 327 13.81 -17.04 -22.04
CA ARG A 327 13.08 -17.34 -20.78
C ARG A 327 13.79 -16.85 -19.51
N ARG A 328 15.11 -16.63 -19.55
CA ARG A 328 15.88 -16.06 -18.42
C ARG A 328 15.79 -14.54 -18.35
N PHE A 329 15.40 -13.89 -19.44
CA PHE A 329 15.29 -12.43 -19.52
C PHE A 329 13.84 -11.94 -19.40
N THR A 330 12.86 -12.83 -19.43
CA THR A 330 11.46 -12.46 -19.27
C THR A 330 11.20 -11.92 -17.86
N ALA A 331 10.56 -10.75 -17.79
CA ALA A 331 10.04 -10.21 -16.54
C ALA A 331 8.77 -10.97 -16.17
N ARG A 332 8.85 -11.86 -15.17
CA ARG A 332 7.73 -12.74 -14.80
C ARG A 332 6.85 -12.06 -13.74
N PRO A 333 5.53 -11.90 -13.98
CA PRO A 333 4.65 -11.25 -13.00
C PRO A 333 4.67 -11.88 -11.60
N VAL A 334 4.87 -13.20 -11.50
CA VAL A 334 4.98 -13.90 -10.22
C VAL A 334 6.17 -13.44 -9.37
N GLU A 335 7.28 -12.99 -10.00
CA GLU A 335 8.43 -12.43 -9.26
C GLU A 335 8.07 -11.08 -8.65
N ALA A 336 7.32 -10.26 -9.40
CA ALA A 336 6.81 -9.00 -8.92
C ALA A 336 5.80 -9.19 -7.80
N LEU A 337 4.87 -10.14 -7.96
CA LEU A 337 3.89 -10.52 -6.94
C LEU A 337 4.58 -10.92 -5.64
N GLY A 338 5.59 -11.79 -5.71
CA GLY A 338 6.35 -12.22 -4.53
C GLY A 338 7.11 -11.09 -3.85
N ALA A 339 7.74 -10.18 -4.63
CA ALA A 339 8.42 -9.01 -4.08
C ALA A 339 7.44 -8.03 -3.43
N GLY A 340 6.29 -7.78 -4.07
CA GLY A 340 5.21 -6.99 -3.51
C GLY A 340 4.69 -7.60 -2.21
N LEU A 341 4.40 -8.91 -2.20
CA LEU A 341 3.94 -9.64 -1.02
C LEU A 341 4.91 -9.51 0.16
N ALA A 342 6.21 -9.69 -0.10
CA ALA A 342 7.26 -9.50 0.89
C ALA A 342 7.28 -8.08 1.47
N ALA A 343 7.23 -7.05 0.61
CA ALA A 343 7.20 -5.66 1.05
C ALA A 343 5.90 -5.32 1.79
N GLY A 344 4.77 -5.86 1.36
CA GLY A 344 3.47 -5.63 1.98
C GLY A 344 3.43 -6.17 3.40
N ILE A 345 4.03 -7.34 3.62
CA ILE A 345 4.14 -7.92 4.96
C ILE A 345 5.06 -7.07 5.85
N ALA A 346 6.15 -6.55 5.30
CA ALA A 346 7.11 -5.74 6.04
C ALA A 346 6.60 -4.32 6.37
N ALA A 347 5.69 -3.78 5.56
CA ALA A 347 5.34 -2.36 5.59
C ALA A 347 4.73 -1.88 6.92
N PRO A 348 3.75 -2.59 7.54
CA PRO A 348 3.20 -2.16 8.83
C PRO A 348 4.26 -2.13 9.93
N SER A 349 5.03 -3.21 10.09
CA SER A 349 6.05 -3.28 11.15
C SER A 349 7.19 -2.28 10.96
N LEU A 350 7.61 -2.01 9.72
CA LEU A 350 8.59 -0.95 9.43
C LEU A 350 8.03 0.44 9.71
N ARG A 351 6.74 0.67 9.43
CA ARG A 351 6.07 1.92 9.80
C ARG A 351 6.04 2.09 11.31
N ASP A 352 5.64 1.07 12.06
CA ASP A 352 5.60 1.10 13.54
C ASP A 352 6.99 1.35 14.15
N LEU A 353 8.03 0.75 13.56
CA LEU A 353 9.42 1.00 13.95
C LEU A 353 9.81 2.46 13.69
N THR A 354 9.46 3.00 12.51
CA THR A 354 9.87 4.35 12.10
C THR A 354 9.06 5.46 12.76
N THR A 355 7.78 5.26 13.08
CA THR A 355 6.96 6.21 13.87
C THR A 355 7.51 6.40 15.27
N SER A 356 8.22 5.40 15.80
CA SER A 356 8.81 5.43 17.14
C SER A 356 10.21 6.06 17.17
N LEU A 357 10.79 6.43 16.03
CA LEU A 357 12.09 7.11 15.97
C LEU A 357 11.91 8.64 16.10
N PRO A 358 12.74 9.33 16.90
CA PRO A 358 12.68 10.78 17.00
C PRO A 358 13.11 11.44 15.68
N ALA A 359 12.33 12.41 15.20
CA ALA A 359 12.64 13.28 14.07
C ALA A 359 13.09 12.55 12.79
N VAL A 360 12.17 11.79 12.18
CA VAL A 360 12.43 10.97 10.99
C VAL A 360 12.78 11.80 9.75
N LEU A 361 12.07 12.92 9.54
CA LEU A 361 12.27 13.85 8.44
C LEU A 361 11.94 15.29 8.88
N PRO A 362 12.75 16.30 8.51
CA PRO A 362 12.47 17.69 8.86
C PRO A 362 11.15 18.18 8.24
N GLY A 363 10.29 18.83 9.05
CA GLY A 363 9.07 19.49 8.58
C GLY A 363 7.86 18.57 8.37
N THR A 364 8.01 17.25 8.49
CA THR A 364 6.87 16.31 8.40
C THR A 364 6.26 16.00 9.76
N ASP A 365 4.95 15.80 9.80
CA ASP A 365 4.33 15.11 10.94
C ASP A 365 4.85 13.66 11.04
N PRO A 366 4.80 13.03 12.24
CA PRO A 366 5.33 11.68 12.45
C PRO A 366 4.72 10.62 11.53
N VAL A 367 3.46 10.77 11.11
CA VAL A 367 2.76 9.79 10.24
C VAL A 367 3.29 9.90 8.82
N THR A 368 3.34 11.10 8.25
CA THR A 368 3.87 11.31 6.90
C THR A 368 5.36 10.98 6.83
N GLY A 369 6.16 11.46 7.80
CA GLY A 369 7.61 11.21 7.83
C GLY A 369 7.97 9.73 7.91
N SER A 370 7.33 8.98 8.81
CA SER A 370 7.52 7.52 8.96
C SER A 370 7.07 6.72 7.73
N ALA A 371 5.97 7.11 7.10
CA ALA A 371 5.47 6.48 5.89
C ALA A 371 6.47 6.63 4.72
N PHE A 372 7.09 7.81 4.56
CA PHE A 372 8.10 8.04 3.54
C PHE A 372 9.42 7.30 3.82
N VAL A 373 9.88 7.23 5.06
CA VAL A 373 11.08 6.45 5.39
C VAL A 373 10.85 4.96 5.22
N THR A 374 9.69 4.44 5.66
CA THR A 374 9.27 3.08 5.34
C THR A 374 9.21 2.86 3.83
N GLY A 375 8.64 3.83 3.11
CA GLY A 375 8.63 3.87 1.65
C GLY A 375 10.03 3.76 1.06
N ILE A 376 11.02 4.48 1.57
CA ILE A 376 12.42 4.41 1.09
C ILE A 376 13.01 3.02 1.35
N LEU A 377 12.86 2.49 2.57
CA LEU A 377 13.40 1.20 2.98
C LEU A 377 12.85 0.04 2.14
N LEU A 378 11.57 0.12 1.72
CA LEU A 378 10.93 -0.86 0.85
C LEU A 378 11.04 -0.54 -0.65
N GLY A 379 11.09 0.74 -1.01
CA GLY A 379 11.14 1.22 -2.38
C GLY A 379 12.45 0.83 -3.06
N VAL A 380 13.58 0.88 -2.36
CA VAL A 380 14.89 0.45 -2.87
C VAL A 380 14.91 -1.04 -3.28
N PRO A 381 14.56 -2.00 -2.41
CA PRO A 381 14.56 -3.41 -2.79
C PRO A 381 13.55 -3.72 -3.90
N LEU A 382 12.35 -3.11 -3.87
CA LEU A 382 11.36 -3.28 -4.93
C LEU A 382 11.85 -2.72 -6.27
N ALA A 383 12.51 -1.55 -6.26
CA ALA A 383 13.09 -0.95 -7.47
C ALA A 383 14.20 -1.83 -8.07
N LEU A 384 15.04 -2.47 -7.24
CA LEU A 384 16.05 -3.42 -7.74
C LEU A 384 15.41 -4.60 -8.48
N VAL A 385 14.29 -5.13 -7.97
CA VAL A 385 13.53 -6.20 -8.63
C VAL A 385 12.90 -5.72 -9.93
N VAL A 386 12.14 -4.63 -9.89
CA VAL A 386 11.37 -4.10 -11.02
C VAL A 386 12.29 -3.61 -12.13
N THR A 387 13.25 -2.74 -11.82
CA THR A 387 14.19 -2.19 -12.79
C THR A 387 15.10 -3.28 -13.32
N GLY A 388 15.60 -4.18 -12.48
CA GLY A 388 16.43 -5.31 -12.92
C GLY A 388 15.70 -6.23 -13.91
N ALA A 389 14.47 -6.63 -13.62
CA ALA A 389 13.69 -7.53 -14.49
C ALA A 389 13.32 -6.86 -15.83
N LEU A 390 12.79 -5.64 -15.79
CA LEU A 390 12.31 -4.96 -17.00
C LEU A 390 13.44 -4.45 -17.89
N TRP A 391 14.58 -4.02 -17.32
CA TRP A 391 15.75 -3.67 -18.13
C TRP A 391 16.37 -4.88 -18.82
N ARG A 392 16.43 -6.03 -18.15
CA ARG A 392 16.90 -7.29 -18.77
C ARG A 392 15.99 -7.71 -19.93
N ALA A 393 14.67 -7.62 -19.74
CA ALA A 393 13.69 -7.93 -20.79
C ALA A 393 13.84 -6.98 -22.00
N ALA A 394 13.98 -5.67 -21.74
CA ALA A 394 14.18 -4.66 -22.79
C ALA A 394 15.52 -4.84 -23.52
N TRP A 395 16.59 -5.19 -22.78
CA TRP A 395 17.88 -5.51 -23.36
C TRP A 395 17.81 -6.72 -24.28
N TRP A 396 17.16 -7.82 -23.83
CA TRP A 396 17.00 -9.01 -24.65
C TRP A 396 16.19 -8.75 -25.92
N ALA A 397 15.07 -8.03 -25.80
CA ALA A 397 14.24 -7.61 -26.93
C ALA A 397 15.04 -6.83 -27.97
N ARG A 398 15.91 -5.92 -27.53
CA ARG A 398 16.79 -5.17 -28.43
C ARG A 398 17.80 -6.06 -29.17
N HIS A 399 18.39 -7.04 -28.49
CA HIS A 399 19.45 -7.88 -29.08
C HIS A 399 18.92 -8.95 -30.02
N THR A 400 17.68 -9.42 -29.81
CA THR A 400 17.08 -10.52 -30.57
C THR A 400 16.00 -10.08 -31.55
N GLY A 401 15.61 -8.79 -31.53
CA GLY A 401 14.45 -8.30 -32.27
C GLY A 401 13.10 -8.80 -31.71
N SER A 402 13.10 -9.51 -30.57
CA SER A 402 11.86 -9.98 -29.94
C SER A 402 11.04 -8.83 -29.36
N ARG A 403 9.74 -9.08 -29.15
CA ARG A 403 8.83 -8.06 -28.61
C ARG A 403 9.17 -7.75 -27.16
N ALA A 404 9.50 -6.49 -26.89
CA ALA A 404 9.74 -6.02 -25.53
C ALA A 404 8.48 -6.13 -24.65
N THR A 405 8.68 -6.49 -23.38
CA THR A 405 7.60 -6.53 -22.39
C THR A 405 7.08 -5.11 -22.13
N SER A 406 5.77 -4.97 -21.96
CA SER A 406 5.15 -3.66 -21.69
C SER A 406 5.32 -3.19 -20.25
N GLY A 407 5.69 -4.08 -19.32
CA GLY A 407 5.82 -3.80 -17.89
C GLY A 407 4.50 -3.69 -17.11
N VAL A 408 3.36 -3.49 -17.78
CA VAL A 408 2.02 -3.30 -17.18
C VAL A 408 1.65 -4.42 -16.21
N VAL A 409 1.64 -5.68 -16.69
CA VAL A 409 1.26 -6.85 -15.87
C VAL A 409 2.24 -7.08 -14.72
N PHE A 410 3.53 -6.78 -14.94
CA PHE A 410 4.57 -6.92 -13.93
C PHE A 410 4.33 -5.93 -12.77
N GLY A 411 4.08 -4.66 -13.09
CA GLY A 411 3.78 -3.62 -12.12
C GLY A 411 2.44 -3.83 -11.40
N ALA A 412 1.40 -4.30 -12.11
CA ALA A 412 0.12 -4.66 -11.50
C ALA A 412 0.27 -5.82 -10.50
N ALA A 413 1.07 -6.83 -10.85
CA ALA A 413 1.35 -7.96 -9.96
C ALA A 413 2.15 -7.52 -8.71
N LEU A 414 3.11 -6.60 -8.85
CA LEU A 414 3.81 -5.98 -7.71
C LEU A 414 2.83 -5.33 -6.74
N ALA A 415 1.95 -4.46 -7.23
CA ALA A 415 0.95 -3.76 -6.44
C ALA A 415 -0.04 -4.72 -5.78
N CYS A 416 -0.52 -5.72 -6.51
CA CYS A 416 -1.39 -6.78 -5.96
C CYS A 416 -0.69 -7.51 -4.82
N GLY A 417 0.58 -7.88 -5.00
CA GLY A 417 1.38 -8.51 -3.95
C GLY A 417 1.49 -7.62 -2.72
N LEU A 418 1.80 -6.33 -2.91
CA LEU A 418 1.91 -5.34 -1.82
C LEU A 418 0.61 -5.24 -1.00
N LEU A 419 -0.54 -5.15 -1.67
CA LEU A 419 -1.85 -5.08 -1.01
C LEU A 419 -2.19 -6.36 -0.25
N VAL A 420 -2.00 -7.52 -0.87
CA VAL A 420 -2.24 -8.82 -0.23
C VAL A 420 -1.30 -9.03 0.96
N GLY A 421 -0.02 -8.70 0.80
CA GLY A 421 0.98 -8.82 1.86
C GLY A 421 0.66 -7.93 3.05
N ARG A 422 0.22 -6.70 2.77
CA ARG A 422 -0.25 -5.77 3.80
C ARG A 422 -1.41 -6.35 4.59
N ARG A 423 -2.42 -6.92 3.91
CA ARG A 423 -3.56 -7.59 4.57
C ARG A 423 -3.17 -8.81 5.38
N LEU A 424 -2.14 -9.55 4.95
CA LEU A 424 -1.60 -10.68 5.71
C LEU A 424 -0.87 -10.24 6.99
N ALA A 425 -0.13 -9.14 6.93
CA ALA A 425 0.53 -8.55 8.10
C ALA A 425 -0.45 -7.78 9.01
N TRP A 426 -1.58 -7.33 8.48
CA TRP A 426 -2.56 -6.59 9.26
C TRP A 426 -3.27 -7.50 10.26
N ARG A 427 -3.40 -7.03 11.51
CA ARG A 427 -4.19 -7.65 12.57
C ARG A 427 -5.70 -7.50 12.25
N VAL A 428 -6.18 -8.08 11.14
CA VAL A 428 -7.59 -8.07 10.72
C VAL A 428 -8.44 -9.02 11.59
N ALA A 429 -8.20 -9.05 12.90
CA ALA A 429 -9.04 -9.80 13.83
C ALA A 429 -10.08 -8.90 14.53
N TYR A 430 -10.13 -7.59 14.24
CA TYR A 430 -10.93 -6.65 15.02
C TYR A 430 -11.82 -5.67 14.23
N ALA A 431 -11.80 -5.66 12.90
CA ALA A 431 -12.70 -4.81 12.12
C ALA A 431 -13.69 -5.67 11.33
N ASP A 432 -14.78 -6.10 11.98
CA ASP A 432 -15.95 -6.75 11.37
C ASP A 432 -16.82 -5.76 10.57
N ASP A 433 -16.29 -4.58 10.21
CA ASP A 433 -17.09 -3.49 9.66
C ASP A 433 -17.24 -3.64 8.13
N LEU A 434 -18.11 -4.57 7.72
CA LEU A 434 -18.50 -4.89 6.34
C LEU A 434 -19.02 -3.66 5.54
N ARG A 435 -19.28 -2.50 6.16
CA ARG A 435 -19.86 -1.32 5.50
C ARG A 435 -18.90 -0.57 4.55
N ALA A 436 -17.59 -0.83 4.57
CA ALA A 436 -16.58 -0.05 3.81
C ALA A 436 -15.88 -0.76 2.63
N TRP A 437 -16.19 -2.03 2.36
CA TRP A 437 -15.36 -2.87 1.47
C TRP A 437 -15.14 -2.27 0.07
N TRP A 438 -16.08 -1.46 -0.42
CA TRP A 438 -15.99 -0.82 -1.74
C TRP A 438 -14.91 0.27 -1.80
N VAL A 439 -14.65 1.02 -0.72
CA VAL A 439 -13.59 2.04 -0.67
C VAL A 439 -12.24 1.35 -0.78
N GLU A 440 -12.06 0.29 0.00
CA GLU A 440 -10.84 -0.52 -0.02
C GLU A 440 -10.64 -1.18 -1.39
N ALA A 441 -11.70 -1.68 -2.01
CA ALA A 441 -11.66 -2.24 -3.35
C ALA A 441 -11.29 -1.19 -4.41
N LEU A 442 -11.89 0.01 -4.33
CA LEU A 442 -11.58 1.12 -5.24
C LEU A 442 -10.13 1.57 -5.09
N LEU A 443 -9.66 1.77 -3.84
CA LEU A 443 -8.27 2.07 -3.54
C LEU A 443 -7.36 0.95 -4.06
N ALA A 444 -7.69 -0.31 -3.83
CA ALA A 444 -6.90 -1.45 -4.35
C ALA A 444 -6.80 -1.41 -5.89
N VAL A 445 -7.89 -1.08 -6.60
CA VAL A 445 -7.88 -0.91 -8.06
C VAL A 445 -6.97 0.24 -8.48
N LEU A 446 -7.08 1.40 -7.81
CA LEU A 446 -6.22 2.57 -8.06
C LEU A 446 -4.74 2.23 -7.81
N TRP A 447 -4.43 1.50 -6.75
CA TRP A 447 -3.09 1.03 -6.43
C TRP A 447 -2.56 0.07 -7.50
N ILE A 448 -3.36 -0.91 -7.94
CA ILE A 448 -2.98 -1.83 -9.02
C ILE A 448 -2.74 -1.07 -10.33
N ALA A 449 -3.59 -0.09 -10.65
CA ALA A 449 -3.41 0.77 -11.81
C ALA A 449 -2.11 1.60 -11.71
N GLY A 450 -1.83 2.19 -10.54
CA GLY A 450 -0.59 2.91 -10.26
C GLY A 450 0.65 2.02 -10.41
N GLY A 451 0.59 0.79 -9.90
CA GLY A 451 1.64 -0.22 -10.11
C GLY A 451 1.83 -0.55 -11.59
N ALA A 452 0.75 -0.73 -12.33
CA ALA A 452 0.78 -0.99 -13.77
C ALA A 452 1.43 0.16 -14.55
N LEU A 453 1.12 1.41 -14.19
CA LEU A 453 1.75 2.61 -14.74
C LEU A 453 3.25 2.67 -14.39
N LEU A 454 3.63 2.37 -13.15
CA LEU A 454 5.03 2.28 -12.73
C LEU A 454 5.80 1.24 -13.54
N GLY A 455 5.26 0.02 -13.69
CA GLY A 455 5.88 -1.03 -14.49
C GLY A 455 6.05 -0.62 -15.96
N ARG A 456 5.04 0.02 -16.54
CA ARG A 456 5.12 0.58 -17.90
C ARG A 456 6.17 1.68 -18.00
N TRP A 457 6.21 2.60 -17.04
CA TRP A 457 7.19 3.68 -16.97
C TRP A 457 8.63 3.14 -16.96
N VAL A 458 8.91 2.10 -16.16
CA VAL A 458 10.23 1.46 -16.12
C VAL A 458 10.57 0.79 -17.46
N ALA A 459 9.62 0.06 -18.06
CA ALA A 459 9.84 -0.63 -19.34
C ALA A 459 10.05 0.35 -20.51
N ASP A 460 9.27 1.45 -20.56
CA ASP A 460 9.40 2.52 -21.55
C ASP A 460 10.74 3.25 -21.40
N GLY A 461 11.12 3.56 -20.16
CA GLY A 461 12.42 4.15 -19.82
C GLY A 461 13.59 3.27 -20.26
N ALA A 462 13.54 1.97 -19.92
CA ALA A 462 14.57 1.00 -20.34
C ALA A 462 14.74 0.97 -21.86
N ARG A 463 13.63 0.90 -22.61
CA ARG A 463 13.64 0.92 -24.08
C ARG A 463 14.16 2.23 -24.65
N ALA A 464 13.80 3.36 -24.05
CA ALA A 464 14.29 4.66 -24.47
C ALA A 464 15.81 4.73 -24.31
N HIS A 465 16.34 4.50 -23.11
CA HIS A 465 17.78 4.57 -22.85
C HIS A 465 18.58 3.54 -23.66
N LEU A 466 18.11 2.28 -23.70
CA LEU A 466 18.82 1.24 -24.43
C LEU A 466 18.87 1.54 -25.94
N ARG A 467 17.88 2.18 -26.56
CA ARG A 467 17.96 2.53 -28.00
C ARG A 467 19.15 3.46 -28.31
N TRP A 468 19.52 4.35 -27.40
CA TRP A 468 20.59 5.33 -27.61
C TRP A 468 21.98 4.85 -27.21
N LEU A 469 22.06 3.86 -26.32
CA LEU A 469 23.34 3.34 -25.83
C LEU A 469 23.94 2.35 -26.83
N VAL A 470 25.20 2.54 -27.20
CA VAL A 470 25.95 1.54 -28.00
C VAL A 470 26.01 0.22 -27.22
N PRO A 471 25.72 -0.95 -27.83
CA PRO A 471 25.73 -2.24 -27.12
C PRO A 471 27.03 -2.56 -26.37
N SER A 472 28.17 -2.08 -26.88
CA SER A 472 29.50 -2.26 -26.26
C SER A 472 29.78 -1.33 -25.07
N ALA A 473 28.96 -0.30 -24.84
CA ALA A 473 29.20 0.71 -23.80
C ALA A 473 28.76 0.24 -22.39
N VAL A 474 29.36 -0.83 -21.88
CA VAL A 474 29.07 -1.46 -20.57
C VAL A 474 28.95 -0.44 -19.44
N ARG A 475 29.90 0.50 -19.33
CA ARG A 475 29.91 1.53 -18.27
C ARG A 475 28.70 2.45 -18.36
N ARG A 476 28.33 2.93 -19.56
CA ARG A 476 27.18 3.81 -19.75
C ARG A 476 25.85 3.09 -19.48
N THR A 477 25.74 1.83 -19.88
CA THR A 477 24.58 0.99 -19.56
C THR A 477 24.40 0.80 -18.04
N ARG A 478 25.50 0.59 -17.31
CA ARG A 478 25.46 0.50 -15.83
C ARG A 478 25.02 1.80 -15.17
N TRP A 479 25.55 2.95 -15.61
CA TRP A 479 25.13 4.25 -15.08
C TRP A 479 23.67 4.57 -15.39
N ALA A 480 23.22 4.30 -16.62
CA ALA A 480 21.82 4.50 -16.99
C ALA A 480 20.89 3.59 -16.18
N TRP A 481 21.28 2.32 -15.96
CA TRP A 481 20.55 1.42 -15.09
C TRP A 481 20.54 1.90 -13.63
N ALA A 482 21.68 2.35 -13.08
CA ALA A 482 21.76 2.86 -11.71
C ALA A 482 20.89 4.11 -11.51
N GLY A 483 20.91 5.05 -12.45
CA GLY A 483 20.02 6.22 -12.43
C GLY A 483 18.54 5.81 -12.52
N ALA A 484 18.22 4.82 -13.36
CA ALA A 484 16.86 4.29 -13.45
C ALA A 484 16.42 3.61 -12.14
N THR A 485 17.30 2.85 -11.49
CA THR A 485 17.04 2.23 -10.19
C THR A 485 16.83 3.27 -9.10
N LEU A 486 17.63 4.34 -9.06
CA LEU A 486 17.44 5.44 -8.12
C LEU A 486 16.08 6.13 -8.33
N ALA A 487 15.76 6.52 -9.56
CA ALA A 487 14.47 7.11 -9.89
C ALA A 487 13.29 6.18 -9.56
N THR A 488 13.41 4.88 -9.88
CA THR A 488 12.39 3.88 -9.53
C THR A 488 12.26 3.71 -8.01
N SER A 489 13.37 3.82 -7.26
CA SER A 489 13.35 3.74 -5.79
C SER A 489 12.55 4.89 -5.19
N VAL A 490 12.79 6.12 -5.67
CA VAL A 490 12.04 7.31 -5.23
C VAL A 490 10.54 7.16 -5.56
N LEU A 491 10.20 6.79 -6.79
CA LEU A 491 8.79 6.59 -7.19
C LEU A 491 8.10 5.48 -6.40
N THR A 492 8.78 4.35 -6.19
CA THR A 492 8.23 3.23 -5.41
C THR A 492 8.12 3.62 -3.93
N ALA A 493 9.04 4.43 -3.41
CA ALA A 493 8.97 4.94 -2.05
C ALA A 493 7.76 5.84 -1.83
N GLY A 494 7.52 6.82 -2.71
CA GLY A 494 6.32 7.65 -2.64
C GLY A 494 5.03 6.84 -2.83
N TYR A 495 5.05 5.83 -3.72
CA TYR A 495 3.94 4.92 -3.91
C TYR A 495 3.60 4.13 -2.63
N VAL A 496 4.59 3.54 -1.97
CA VAL A 496 4.41 2.82 -0.70
C VAL A 496 4.02 3.78 0.44
N ALA A 497 4.63 4.97 0.51
CA ALA A 497 4.33 5.98 1.52
C ALA A 497 2.87 6.44 1.43
N MET A 498 2.39 6.77 0.22
CA MET A 498 1.01 7.18 0.00
C MET A 498 0.02 6.05 0.32
N LEU A 499 0.39 4.78 0.06
CA LEU A 499 -0.40 3.63 0.49
C LEU A 499 -0.53 3.61 2.02
N LEU A 500 0.58 3.80 2.73
CA LEU A 500 0.60 3.77 4.19
C LEU A 500 -0.11 4.98 4.83
N ILE A 501 -0.02 6.17 4.24
CA ILE A 501 -0.72 7.37 4.71
C ILE A 501 -2.23 7.21 4.56
N LEU A 502 -2.68 6.79 3.37
CA LEU A 502 -4.12 6.59 3.12
C LEU A 502 -4.69 5.43 3.93
N ASP A 503 -3.89 4.41 4.20
CA ASP A 503 -4.26 3.31 5.09
C ASP A 503 -4.36 3.75 6.55
N ALA A 504 -3.41 4.57 7.04
CA ALA A 504 -3.50 5.16 8.37
C ALA A 504 -4.79 5.95 8.56
N GLY A 505 -5.14 6.77 7.57
CA GLY A 505 -6.38 7.55 7.58
C GLY A 505 -7.65 6.71 7.43
N ALA A 506 -7.54 5.43 7.05
CA ALA A 506 -8.67 4.53 6.87
C ALA A 506 -8.89 3.56 8.03
N VAL A 507 -7.87 3.25 8.85
CA VAL A 507 -7.93 2.19 9.86
C VAL A 507 -8.04 2.66 11.32
N ASP A 508 -7.69 3.89 11.68
CA ASP A 508 -7.80 4.37 13.08
C ASP A 508 -9.27 4.53 13.51
N ASP A 509 -9.98 3.45 13.88
CA ASP A 509 -11.35 3.30 14.46
C ASP A 509 -12.43 4.30 13.99
N GLY A 510 -12.16 4.87 12.83
CA GLY A 510 -12.46 6.26 12.55
C GLY A 510 -12.41 6.41 11.06
N TRP A 511 -13.52 5.97 10.50
CA TRP A 511 -14.32 6.81 9.63
C TRP A 511 -14.37 8.32 10.01
N SER A 512 -13.70 8.83 11.06
CA SER A 512 -13.68 10.22 11.49
C SER A 512 -13.21 11.13 10.37
N MET A 513 -12.11 10.88 9.64
CA MET A 513 -11.69 11.79 8.57
C MET A 513 -12.60 11.71 7.34
N LEU A 514 -12.94 10.52 6.87
CA LEU A 514 -13.81 10.37 5.69
C LEU A 514 -15.27 10.79 6.00
N ARG A 515 -15.78 10.53 7.21
CA ARG A 515 -17.08 11.06 7.69
C ARG A 515 -17.00 12.52 8.05
N LEU A 516 -15.87 13.07 8.49
CA LEU A 516 -15.68 14.50 8.69
C LEU A 516 -15.72 15.22 7.35
N VAL A 517 -15.08 14.66 6.32
CA VAL A 517 -15.17 15.14 4.94
C VAL A 517 -16.60 14.96 4.40
N ALA A 518 -17.21 13.78 4.55
CA ALA A 518 -18.58 13.55 4.11
C ALA A 518 -19.60 14.44 4.85
N ALA A 519 -19.45 14.61 6.16
CA ALA A 519 -20.28 15.51 6.98
C ALA A 519 -20.06 16.97 6.60
N ARG A 520 -18.82 17.39 6.32
CA ARG A 520 -18.50 18.71 5.76
C ARG A 520 -19.18 18.93 4.41
N GLU A 521 -19.25 17.90 3.58
CA GLU A 521 -19.96 17.91 2.30
C GLU A 521 -21.49 17.74 2.45
N GLY A 522 -22.00 17.53 3.66
CA GLY A 522 -23.42 17.29 3.92
C GLY A 522 -23.92 15.93 3.41
N VAL A 523 -23.03 14.97 3.15
CA VAL A 523 -23.36 13.62 2.68
C VAL A 523 -23.23 12.62 3.83
N GLY A 524 -24.27 11.82 4.07
CA GLY A 524 -24.30 10.82 5.17
C GLY A 524 -23.47 9.56 4.89
N ALA A 525 -22.86 9.47 3.70
CA ALA A 525 -22.08 8.32 3.26
C ALA A 525 -20.85 8.78 2.48
N ALA A 526 -19.78 8.00 2.55
CA ALA A 526 -18.60 8.22 1.72
C ALA A 526 -18.98 8.10 0.23
N THR A 527 -18.53 9.06 -0.58
CA THR A 527 -18.69 9.09 -2.03
C THR A 527 -17.32 9.08 -2.72
N PRO A 528 -17.25 8.79 -4.03
CA PRO A 528 -16.01 8.99 -4.78
C PRO A 528 -15.44 10.41 -4.70
N LEU A 529 -16.31 11.43 -4.50
CA LEU A 529 -15.89 12.81 -4.30
C LEU A 529 -15.18 12.98 -2.96
N THR A 530 -15.76 12.47 -1.86
CA THR A 530 -15.11 12.49 -0.54
C THR A 530 -13.75 11.80 -0.54
N LEU A 531 -13.59 10.73 -1.33
CA LEU A 531 -12.31 10.04 -1.51
C LEU A 531 -11.30 10.91 -2.28
N LEU A 532 -11.74 11.57 -3.34
CA LEU A 532 -10.90 12.49 -4.12
C LEU A 532 -10.47 13.68 -3.27
N ASP A 533 -11.38 14.25 -2.49
CA ASP A 533 -11.12 15.36 -1.58
C ASP A 533 -10.16 14.94 -0.47
N MET A 534 -10.31 13.73 0.08
CA MET A 534 -9.34 13.16 1.03
C MET A 534 -7.95 13.02 0.40
N ILE A 535 -7.84 12.47 -0.82
CA ILE A 535 -6.55 12.36 -1.52
C ILE A 535 -5.95 13.74 -1.77
N ALA A 536 -6.76 14.69 -2.24
CA ALA A 536 -6.34 16.07 -2.49
C ALA A 536 -5.88 16.76 -1.20
N PHE A 537 -6.56 16.51 -0.09
CA PHE A 537 -6.20 17.01 1.24
C PHE A 537 -4.85 16.47 1.69
N TYR A 538 -4.61 15.15 1.61
CA TYR A 538 -3.32 14.56 1.97
C TYR A 538 -2.18 15.05 1.07
N LEU A 539 -2.43 15.18 -0.24
CA LEU A 539 -1.46 15.77 -1.17
C LEU A 539 -1.13 17.21 -0.77
N ARG A 540 -2.15 18.03 -0.46
CA ARG A 540 -1.95 19.43 -0.04
C ARG A 540 -1.18 19.53 1.27
N ILE A 541 -1.49 18.70 2.27
CA ILE A 541 -0.75 18.65 3.54
C ILE A 541 0.69 18.26 3.30
N THR A 542 0.93 17.19 2.54
CA THR A 542 2.29 16.72 2.25
C THR A 542 3.07 17.80 1.49
N ALA A 543 2.41 18.50 0.57
CA ALA A 543 3.05 19.53 -0.23
C ALA A 543 3.36 20.80 0.58
N ALA A 544 2.53 21.14 1.57
CA ALA A 544 2.77 22.26 2.49
C ALA A 544 3.86 21.94 3.52
N SER A 545 3.83 20.74 4.11
CA SER A 545 4.76 20.33 5.17
C SER A 545 6.13 19.86 4.63
N ALA A 546 6.13 19.20 3.48
CA ALA A 546 7.32 18.56 2.92
C ALA A 546 7.32 18.58 1.37
N PRO A 547 7.37 19.76 0.74
CA PRO A 547 7.33 19.90 -0.72
C PRO A 547 8.46 19.13 -1.41
N TYR A 548 9.63 18.99 -0.76
CA TYR A 548 10.78 18.26 -1.28
C TYR A 548 10.46 16.78 -1.58
N LEU A 549 9.55 16.15 -0.83
CA LEU A 549 9.17 14.75 -1.06
C LEU A 549 8.48 14.58 -2.41
N ILE A 550 7.61 15.53 -2.77
CA ILE A 550 6.89 15.45 -4.04
C ILE A 550 7.74 15.94 -5.20
N VAL A 551 8.58 16.96 -5.00
CA VAL A 551 9.58 17.40 -5.99
C VAL A 551 10.50 16.24 -6.37
N LEU A 552 10.98 15.45 -5.39
CA LEU A 552 11.78 14.26 -5.66
C LEU A 552 11.03 13.23 -6.52
N LEU A 553 9.74 12.99 -6.25
CA LEU A 553 8.91 12.09 -7.07
C LEU A 553 8.76 12.60 -8.51
N LEU A 554 8.56 13.91 -8.69
CA LEU A 554 8.44 14.53 -10.01
C LEU A 554 9.74 14.45 -10.80
N LEU A 555 10.87 14.80 -10.18
CA LEU A 555 12.20 14.66 -10.79
C LEU A 555 12.48 13.20 -11.18
N ALA A 556 12.14 12.26 -10.31
CA ALA A 556 12.26 10.84 -10.60
C ALA A 556 11.38 10.43 -11.79
N ALA A 557 10.12 10.87 -11.86
CA ALA A 557 9.19 10.59 -12.97
C ALA A 557 9.69 11.11 -14.33
N LEU A 558 10.50 12.17 -14.33
CA LEU A 558 11.11 12.75 -15.53
C LEU A 558 12.33 11.98 -16.06
N PHE A 559 12.85 10.97 -15.35
CA PHE A 559 14.05 10.23 -15.77
C PHE A 559 14.04 9.77 -17.25
N PRO A 560 12.96 9.21 -17.83
CA PRO A 560 12.93 8.77 -19.22
C PRO A 560 13.12 9.88 -20.26
N VAL A 561 12.87 11.14 -19.87
CA VAL A 561 13.06 12.31 -20.74
C VAL A 561 14.53 12.48 -21.11
N LEU A 562 15.45 12.10 -20.22
CA LEU A 562 16.89 12.20 -20.44
C LEU A 562 17.37 11.38 -21.64
N ALA A 563 16.62 10.35 -22.04
CA ALA A 563 16.93 9.56 -23.23
C ALA A 563 16.60 10.28 -24.54
N GLY A 564 15.69 11.26 -24.58
CA GLY A 564 15.02 11.67 -25.82
C GLY A 564 15.15 13.15 -26.19
N ARG A 565 16.35 13.67 -26.44
CA ARG A 565 16.61 15.12 -26.69
C ARG A 565 15.60 15.82 -27.61
N GLY A 566 15.22 15.20 -28.73
CA GLY A 566 14.26 15.78 -29.67
C GLY A 566 12.81 15.82 -29.15
N ALA A 567 12.40 14.83 -28.37
CA ALA A 567 11.10 14.83 -27.69
C ALA A 567 11.10 15.81 -26.50
N THR A 568 12.20 15.88 -25.75
CA THR A 568 12.41 16.86 -24.67
C THR A 568 12.27 18.29 -25.17
N ARG A 569 12.95 18.65 -26.28
CA ARG A 569 12.83 19.99 -26.88
C ARG A 569 11.41 20.34 -27.28
N ARG A 570 10.65 19.38 -27.83
CA ARG A 570 9.24 19.59 -28.19
C ARG A 570 8.34 19.80 -26.97
N ALA A 571 8.56 19.02 -25.91
CA ALA A 571 7.85 19.18 -24.65
C ALA A 571 8.11 20.54 -24.00
N LEU A 572 9.38 20.96 -23.94
CA LEU A 572 9.75 22.29 -23.44
C LEU A 572 9.10 23.41 -24.26
N ARG A 573 9.14 23.33 -25.60
CA ARG A 573 8.47 24.32 -26.46
C ARG A 573 6.98 24.41 -26.18
N LEU A 574 6.29 23.27 -26.08
CA LEU A 574 4.86 23.23 -25.79
C LEU A 574 4.54 23.85 -24.41
N GLY A 575 5.31 23.48 -23.39
CA GLY A 575 5.18 24.04 -22.04
C GLY A 575 5.43 25.54 -22.00
N VAL A 576 6.48 26.03 -22.68
CA VAL A 576 6.77 27.47 -22.80
C VAL A 576 5.63 28.21 -23.49
N THR A 577 5.15 27.72 -24.65
CA THR A 577 4.07 28.38 -25.39
C THR A 577 2.80 28.50 -24.57
N ALA A 578 2.42 27.44 -23.86
CA ALA A 578 1.19 27.45 -23.07
C ALA A 578 1.34 28.20 -21.75
N GLY A 579 2.50 28.14 -21.10
CA GLY A 579 2.80 28.93 -19.92
C GLY A 579 2.73 30.43 -20.20
N VAL A 580 3.32 30.88 -21.31
CA VAL A 580 3.27 32.29 -21.74
C VAL A 580 1.83 32.72 -22.07
N VAL A 581 1.10 31.93 -22.87
CA VAL A 581 -0.31 32.24 -23.21
C VAL A 581 -1.18 32.29 -21.95
N GLY A 582 -1.04 31.31 -21.06
CA GLY A 582 -1.79 31.28 -19.81
C GLY A 582 -1.42 32.45 -18.89
N ALA A 583 -0.14 32.83 -18.81
CA ALA A 583 0.32 33.96 -18.00
C ALA A 583 -0.24 35.30 -18.49
N LEU A 584 -0.46 35.45 -19.80
CA LEU A 584 -1.09 36.64 -20.38
C LEU A 584 -2.60 36.69 -20.13
N VAL A 585 -3.28 35.54 -20.10
CA VAL A 585 -4.75 35.45 -19.93
C VAL A 585 -5.16 35.46 -18.45
N LEU A 586 -4.36 34.89 -17.55
CA LEU A 586 -4.70 34.72 -16.14
C LEU A 586 -5.09 36.02 -15.42
N PRO A 587 -4.43 37.18 -15.64
CA PRO A 587 -4.82 38.44 -15.02
C PRO A 587 -6.23 38.93 -15.39
N LEU A 588 -6.85 38.40 -16.45
CA LEU A 588 -8.23 38.74 -16.81
C LEU A 588 -9.26 38.12 -15.84
N VAL A 589 -8.89 37.04 -15.12
CA VAL A 589 -9.75 36.38 -14.13
C VAL A 589 -10.05 37.28 -12.93
N PRO A 590 -9.07 37.86 -12.21
CA PRO A 590 -9.36 38.78 -11.11
C PRO A 590 -10.08 40.06 -11.57
N LEU A 591 -9.90 40.50 -12.83
CA LEU A 591 -10.68 41.61 -13.39
C LEU A 591 -12.16 41.24 -13.56
N GLY A 592 -12.45 40.04 -14.08
CA GLY A 592 -13.82 39.53 -14.21
C GLY A 592 -14.49 39.29 -12.84
N VAL A 593 -13.72 38.78 -11.87
CA VAL A 593 -14.17 38.64 -10.47
C VAL A 593 -14.43 40.00 -9.86
N GLY A 594 -13.54 40.98 -10.03
CA GLY A 594 -13.73 42.34 -9.53
C GLY A 594 -15.00 42.99 -10.09
N ALA A 595 -15.36 42.69 -11.34
CA ALA A 595 -16.64 43.10 -11.92
C ALA A 595 -17.84 42.38 -11.28
N ALA A 596 -17.71 41.08 -10.97
CA ALA A 596 -18.77 40.28 -10.33
C ALA A 596 -18.98 40.62 -8.85
N VAL A 597 -17.92 41.01 -8.12
CA VAL A 597 -18.00 41.40 -6.69
C VAL A 597 -18.67 42.76 -6.50
N ARG A 598 -18.78 43.57 -7.56
CA ARG A 598 -19.61 44.79 -7.55
C ARG A 598 -21.12 44.48 -7.57
N ASP A 599 -21.51 43.22 -7.71
CA ASP A 599 -22.89 42.80 -7.54
C ASP A 599 -23.25 42.80 -6.03
N PRO A 600 -24.19 43.66 -5.59
CA PRO A 600 -24.56 43.78 -4.18
C PRO A 600 -25.16 42.49 -3.57
N GLY A 601 -25.48 41.48 -4.37
CA GLY A 601 -25.99 40.19 -3.90
C GLY A 601 -24.95 39.19 -3.38
N LEU A 602 -23.65 39.40 -3.63
CA LEU A 602 -22.59 38.48 -3.24
C LEU A 602 -21.86 38.96 -1.97
N ALA A 603 -22.08 38.25 -0.86
CA ALA A 603 -21.34 38.51 0.38
C ALA A 603 -19.82 38.44 0.14
N THR A 604 -19.09 39.44 0.62
CA THR A 604 -17.63 39.59 0.47
C THR A 604 -16.85 38.36 0.93
N ALA A 605 -17.31 37.68 1.98
CA ALA A 605 -16.73 36.41 2.46
C ALA A 605 -16.91 35.26 1.45
N THR A 606 -18.09 35.15 0.83
CA THR A 606 -18.37 34.13 -0.20
C THR A 606 -17.54 34.40 -1.45
N ALA A 607 -17.43 35.67 -1.87
CA ALA A 607 -16.57 36.07 -2.97
C ALA A 607 -15.08 35.77 -2.68
N ALA A 608 -14.57 36.15 -1.51
CA ALA A 608 -13.18 35.87 -1.13
C ALA A 608 -12.89 34.36 -1.10
N THR A 609 -13.81 33.55 -0.58
CA THR A 609 -13.68 32.08 -0.51
C THR A 609 -13.77 31.47 -1.91
N LEU A 610 -14.70 31.92 -2.75
CA LEU A 610 -14.79 31.47 -4.15
C LEU A 610 -13.47 31.76 -4.86
N VAL A 611 -12.89 32.93 -4.65
CA VAL A 611 -11.74 33.34 -5.45
C VAL A 611 -10.44 32.73 -4.95
N THR A 612 -10.19 32.67 -3.65
CA THR A 612 -9.02 31.94 -3.09
C THR A 612 -9.06 30.45 -3.41
N SER A 613 -10.24 29.84 -3.56
CA SER A 613 -10.37 28.45 -4.01
C SER A 613 -10.27 28.28 -5.53
N HIS A 614 -10.55 29.32 -6.34
CA HIS A 614 -10.59 29.24 -7.80
C HIS A 614 -9.39 29.86 -8.53
N THR A 615 -8.53 30.68 -7.90
CA THR A 615 -7.33 31.26 -8.56
C THR A 615 -6.31 30.20 -9.00
N LEU A 616 -6.30 29.04 -8.35
CA LEU A 616 -5.44 27.90 -8.68
C LEU A 616 -6.05 26.95 -9.75
N LEU A 617 -7.33 27.10 -10.07
CA LEU A 617 -8.07 26.27 -11.01
C LEU A 617 -7.64 26.51 -12.47
N PRO A 618 -7.48 27.76 -12.95
CA PRO A 618 -6.93 28.05 -14.28
C PRO A 618 -5.53 27.46 -14.51
N VAL A 619 -4.65 27.49 -13.50
CA VAL A 619 -3.31 26.87 -13.57
C VAL A 619 -3.44 25.38 -13.85
N THR A 620 -4.32 24.72 -13.08
CA THR A 620 -4.63 23.29 -13.25
C THR A 620 -5.16 22.99 -14.64
N PHE A 621 -6.06 23.83 -15.18
CA PHE A 621 -6.60 23.64 -16.53
C PHE A 621 -5.57 23.85 -17.64
N VAL A 622 -4.71 24.87 -17.55
CA VAL A 622 -3.66 25.12 -18.55
C VAL A 622 -2.68 23.95 -18.55
N GLU A 623 -2.21 23.51 -17.39
CA GLU A 623 -1.29 22.38 -17.29
C GLU A 623 -1.92 21.06 -17.75
N LEU A 624 -3.18 20.81 -17.38
CA LEU A 624 -3.94 19.65 -17.86
C LEU A 624 -4.10 19.69 -19.38
N GLY A 625 -4.48 20.84 -19.95
CA GLY A 625 -4.62 21.04 -21.39
C GLY A 625 -3.32 20.75 -22.14
N VAL A 626 -2.18 21.22 -21.61
CA VAL A 626 -0.84 20.98 -22.19
C VAL A 626 -0.44 19.51 -22.09
N ALA A 627 -0.62 18.88 -20.94
CA ALA A 627 -0.29 17.47 -20.75
C ALA A 627 -1.15 16.58 -21.65
N VAL A 628 -2.46 16.85 -21.72
CA VAL A 628 -3.39 16.16 -22.62
C VAL A 628 -2.99 16.39 -24.07
N ALA A 629 -2.72 17.63 -24.50
CA ALA A 629 -2.28 17.91 -25.88
C ALA A 629 -0.97 17.18 -26.23
N ALA A 630 0.00 17.14 -25.31
CA ALA A 630 1.25 16.43 -25.49
C ALA A 630 1.04 14.92 -25.70
N VAL A 631 0.18 14.30 -24.90
CA VAL A 631 -0.06 12.84 -24.92
C VAL A 631 -1.05 12.44 -26.02
N ALA A 632 -2.15 13.17 -26.18
CA ALA A 632 -3.25 12.85 -27.11
C ALA A 632 -2.84 12.98 -28.58
N THR A 633 -1.94 13.91 -28.90
CA THR A 633 -1.37 14.03 -30.27
C THR A 633 -0.45 12.84 -30.64
N ARG A 634 -0.26 11.86 -29.74
CA ARG A 634 0.54 10.64 -29.88
C ARG A 634 2.03 10.88 -30.20
N ARG A 635 2.52 12.12 -30.07
CA ARG A 635 3.91 12.47 -30.40
C ARG A 635 4.85 12.42 -29.20
N LEU A 636 4.33 12.46 -27.98
CA LEU A 636 5.11 12.52 -26.73
C LEU A 636 4.63 11.47 -25.72
N SER A 637 5.54 10.99 -24.88
CA SER A 637 5.20 10.06 -23.78
C SER A 637 4.75 10.82 -22.53
N LEU A 638 4.13 10.11 -21.58
CA LEU A 638 3.64 10.72 -20.31
C LEU A 638 4.71 11.56 -19.57
N PRO A 639 5.98 11.10 -19.41
CA PRO A 639 7.04 11.94 -18.82
C PRO A 639 7.30 13.26 -19.55
N HIS A 640 7.12 13.29 -20.88
CA HIS A 640 7.26 14.51 -21.67
C HIS A 640 6.05 15.43 -21.48
N GLY A 641 4.85 14.87 -21.33
CA GLY A 641 3.66 15.65 -20.93
C GLY A 641 3.85 16.29 -19.56
N LEU A 642 4.39 15.54 -18.59
CA LEU A 642 4.74 16.07 -17.27
C LEU A 642 5.77 17.19 -17.35
N LEU A 643 6.82 17.05 -18.16
CA LEU A 643 7.79 18.12 -18.38
C LEU A 643 7.13 19.38 -18.95
N ALA A 644 6.24 19.22 -19.92
CA ALA A 644 5.54 20.34 -20.54
C ALA A 644 4.62 21.04 -19.52
N ALA A 645 3.90 20.29 -18.69
CA ALA A 645 3.09 20.83 -17.59
C ALA A 645 3.94 21.59 -16.55
N LEU A 646 5.04 20.99 -16.07
CA LEU A 646 5.96 21.64 -15.13
C LEU A 646 6.56 22.93 -15.69
N THR A 647 6.91 22.93 -16.98
CA THR A 647 7.43 24.13 -17.65
C THR A 647 6.36 25.22 -17.75
N ALA A 648 5.12 24.85 -18.03
CA ALA A 648 3.99 25.78 -18.06
C ALA A 648 3.69 26.35 -16.67
N GLY A 649 3.60 25.50 -15.64
CA GLY A 649 3.37 25.90 -14.25
C GLY A 649 4.44 26.83 -13.70
N ALA A 650 5.72 26.55 -13.99
CA ALA A 650 6.82 27.42 -13.61
C ALA A 650 6.71 28.83 -14.21
N LEU A 651 6.24 28.95 -15.45
CA LEU A 651 6.03 30.25 -16.12
C LEU A 651 4.73 30.94 -15.68
N LEU A 652 3.73 30.18 -15.23
CA LEU A 652 2.46 30.71 -14.70
C LEU A 652 2.60 31.25 -13.27
N THR A 653 3.53 30.70 -12.49
CA THR A 653 3.69 31.04 -11.06
C THR A 653 3.76 32.56 -10.80
N PRO A 654 4.59 33.36 -11.51
CA PRO A 654 4.62 34.81 -11.30
C PRO A 654 3.28 35.49 -11.60
N ALA A 655 2.57 35.05 -12.64
CA ALA A 655 1.26 35.62 -13.01
C ALA A 655 0.18 35.31 -11.96
N VAL A 656 0.24 34.12 -11.34
CA VAL A 656 -0.68 33.74 -10.25
C VAL A 656 -0.43 34.61 -9.02
N LEU A 657 0.84 34.83 -8.65
CA LEU A 657 1.19 35.69 -7.52
C LEU A 657 0.73 37.14 -7.75
N VAL A 658 0.92 37.66 -8.96
CA VAL A 658 0.41 39.00 -9.34
C VAL A 658 -1.12 39.03 -9.29
N ALA A 659 -1.80 38.01 -9.81
CA ALA A 659 -3.26 37.93 -9.78
C ALA A 659 -3.81 37.89 -8.35
N ASP A 660 -3.14 37.18 -7.44
CA ASP A 660 -3.53 37.10 -6.03
C ASP A 660 -3.36 38.45 -5.32
N VAL A 661 -2.23 39.13 -5.52
CA VAL A 661 -1.98 40.49 -5.00
C VAL A 661 -3.01 41.48 -5.53
N LEU A 662 -3.25 41.48 -6.86
CA LEU A 662 -4.25 42.35 -7.48
C LEU A 662 -5.65 42.11 -6.91
N LEU A 663 -5.99 40.85 -6.66
CA LEU A 663 -7.29 40.49 -6.12
C LEU A 663 -7.47 40.97 -4.68
N SER A 664 -6.46 40.80 -3.81
CA SER A 664 -6.50 41.33 -2.44
C SER A 664 -6.71 42.85 -2.43
N CYS A 665 -6.11 43.56 -3.39
CA CYS A 665 -6.30 44.99 -3.57
C CYS A 665 -7.70 45.35 -4.10
N VAL A 666 -8.23 44.60 -5.08
CA VAL A 666 -9.57 44.81 -5.63
C VAL A 666 -10.68 44.50 -4.61
N ALA A 667 -10.44 43.55 -3.71
CA ALA A 667 -11.38 43.18 -2.64
C ALA A 667 -11.46 44.22 -1.50
N GLY A 668 -10.69 45.31 -1.56
CA GLY A 668 -10.75 46.39 -0.57
C GLY A 668 -10.17 46.03 0.79
N ALA A 669 -9.29 45.03 0.87
CA ALA A 669 -8.61 44.69 2.12
C ALA A 669 -7.78 45.90 2.62
N PRO A 670 -7.98 46.38 3.86
CA PRO A 670 -7.21 47.50 4.40
C PRO A 670 -5.73 47.10 4.47
N GLY A 671 -4.88 47.83 3.74
CA GLY A 671 -3.46 47.53 3.61
C GLY A 671 -3.05 46.72 2.38
N CYS A 672 -3.57 47.07 1.18
CA CYS A 672 -3.04 46.63 -0.11
C CYS A 672 -1.54 46.97 -0.22
N ALA A 673 -0.70 46.10 0.34
CA ALA A 673 0.73 46.12 0.19
C ALA A 673 1.09 45.17 -0.95
N LEU A 674 1.99 45.60 -1.83
CA LEU A 674 2.57 44.75 -2.89
C LEU A 674 3.46 43.61 -2.34
N ALA A 675 3.35 43.30 -1.05
CA ALA A 675 4.09 42.23 -0.39
C ALA A 675 3.34 40.91 -0.58
N VAL A 676 3.98 39.98 -1.29
CA VAL A 676 3.51 38.59 -1.37
C VAL A 676 3.79 37.95 -0.03
N ASP A 677 2.73 37.50 0.64
CA ASP A 677 2.84 36.69 1.84
C ASP A 677 3.66 35.39 1.54
N PRO A 678 4.72 35.07 2.31
CA PRO A 678 5.54 33.89 2.08
C PRO A 678 4.73 32.59 2.01
N ASP A 679 3.69 32.44 2.83
CA ASP A 679 2.85 31.24 2.84
C ASP A 679 2.02 31.12 1.56
N THR A 680 1.55 32.26 1.05
CA THR A 680 0.87 32.36 -0.25
C THR A 680 1.82 32.03 -1.41
N ALA A 681 3.06 32.54 -1.38
CA ALA A 681 4.09 32.19 -2.37
C ALA A 681 4.37 30.69 -2.39
N VAL A 682 4.58 30.09 -1.21
CA VAL A 682 4.81 28.64 -1.06
C VAL A 682 3.61 27.86 -1.58
N ARG A 683 2.38 28.28 -1.25
CA ARG A 683 1.14 27.62 -1.69
C ARG A 683 0.99 27.64 -3.21
N VAL A 684 1.21 28.79 -3.85
CA VAL A 684 1.11 28.95 -5.31
C VAL A 684 2.20 28.15 -6.01
N LEU A 685 3.45 28.25 -5.55
CA LEU A 685 4.58 27.51 -6.09
C LEU A 685 4.36 26.01 -5.96
N THR A 686 3.85 25.57 -4.81
CA THR A 686 3.49 24.18 -4.55
C THR A 686 2.36 23.72 -5.46
N HIS A 687 1.31 24.51 -5.64
CA HIS A 687 0.22 24.12 -6.53
C HIS A 687 0.68 23.99 -7.99
N ALA A 688 1.40 24.99 -8.50
CA ALA A 688 1.85 25.05 -9.89
C ALA A 688 3.00 24.07 -10.22
N LEU A 689 3.92 23.81 -9.28
CA LEU A 689 5.05 22.91 -9.52
C LEU A 689 4.79 21.48 -9.06
N VAL A 690 3.77 21.24 -8.23
CA VAL A 690 3.55 19.95 -7.60
C VAL A 690 2.16 19.40 -7.87
N VAL A 691 1.11 20.08 -7.41
CA VAL A 691 -0.26 19.53 -7.43
C VAL A 691 -0.80 19.47 -8.86
N ALA A 692 -0.78 20.59 -9.57
CA ALA A 692 -1.34 20.72 -10.91
C ALA A 692 -0.61 19.82 -11.95
N PRO A 693 0.73 19.65 -11.94
CA PRO A 693 1.40 18.78 -12.89
C PRO A 693 1.08 17.29 -12.67
N VAL A 694 0.90 16.88 -11.41
CA VAL A 694 0.48 15.51 -11.06
C VAL A 694 -0.94 15.25 -11.56
N VAL A 695 -1.87 16.17 -11.28
CA VAL A 695 -3.27 16.08 -11.76
C VAL A 695 -3.31 16.08 -13.29
N ALA A 696 -2.53 16.94 -13.95
CA ALA A 696 -2.42 17.02 -15.39
C ALA A 696 -1.91 15.72 -16.01
N ALA A 697 -0.85 15.13 -15.43
CA ALA A 697 -0.30 13.86 -15.91
C ALA A 697 -1.28 12.69 -15.70
N LEU A 698 -1.95 12.62 -14.55
CA LEU A 698 -2.98 11.61 -14.29
C LEU A 698 -4.15 11.76 -15.24
N GLY A 699 -4.65 12.99 -15.44
CA GLY A 699 -5.72 13.29 -16.39
C GLY A 699 -5.35 12.90 -17.82
N ALA A 700 -4.12 13.21 -18.26
CA ALA A 700 -3.62 12.80 -19.57
C ALA A 700 -3.49 11.26 -19.70
N ALA A 701 -3.03 10.58 -18.65
CA ALA A 701 -2.93 9.13 -18.63
C ALA A 701 -4.32 8.47 -18.73
N VAL A 702 -5.29 8.92 -17.92
CA VAL A 702 -6.68 8.44 -17.94
C VAL A 702 -7.33 8.74 -19.27
N GLY A 703 -7.23 9.97 -19.77
CA GLY A 703 -7.75 10.37 -21.08
C GLY A 703 -7.21 9.48 -22.20
N SER A 704 -5.89 9.22 -22.21
CA SER A 704 -5.27 8.34 -23.20
C SER A 704 -5.76 6.88 -23.11
N ALA A 705 -5.99 6.37 -21.90
CA ALA A 705 -6.49 5.04 -21.66
C ALA A 705 -7.95 4.90 -22.12
N VAL A 706 -8.79 5.89 -21.81
CA VAL A 706 -10.18 5.96 -22.26
C VAL A 706 -10.23 6.03 -23.78
N THR A 707 -9.47 6.91 -24.43
CA THR A 707 -9.43 6.99 -25.90
C THR A 707 -8.97 5.67 -26.54
N ALA A 708 -7.97 5.00 -25.96
CA ALA A 708 -7.51 3.70 -26.43
C ALA A 708 -8.58 2.61 -26.24
N GLY A 709 -9.24 2.60 -25.08
CA GLY A 709 -10.34 1.69 -24.77
C GLY A 709 -11.51 1.87 -25.73
N LEU A 710 -11.93 3.11 -25.98
CA LEU A 710 -12.97 3.46 -26.95
C LEU A 710 -12.57 3.07 -28.38
N ALA A 711 -11.30 3.21 -28.77
CA ALA A 711 -10.84 2.77 -30.08
C ALA A 711 -10.82 1.24 -30.26
N VAL A 712 -10.63 0.48 -29.17
CA VAL A 712 -10.74 -0.98 -29.17
C VAL A 712 -12.21 -1.42 -29.12
N ALA A 713 -13.02 -0.78 -28.27
CA ALA A 713 -14.45 -1.04 -28.13
C ALA A 713 -15.25 -0.57 -29.35
N GLY A 714 -14.79 0.43 -30.09
CA GLY A 714 -15.36 0.84 -31.38
C GLY A 714 -15.26 -0.26 -32.45
N ARG A 715 -14.33 -1.22 -32.28
CA ARG A 715 -14.26 -2.45 -33.09
C ARG A 715 -15.25 -3.54 -32.64
N ARG A 716 -15.86 -3.40 -31.45
CA ARG A 716 -16.90 -4.29 -30.90
C ARG A 716 -18.08 -3.45 -30.40
N ARG A 717 -18.97 -3.11 -31.33
CA ARG A 717 -20.11 -2.15 -31.23
C ARG A 717 -20.94 -2.18 -29.94
N TRP A 718 -20.96 -3.29 -29.19
CA TRP A 718 -21.76 -3.45 -27.97
C TRP A 718 -21.03 -3.11 -26.65
N TRP A 719 -19.69 -3.11 -26.62
CA TRP A 719 -18.94 -2.72 -25.41
C TRP A 719 -18.74 -1.20 -25.31
N SER A 720 -18.75 -0.50 -26.44
CA SER A 720 -18.54 0.94 -26.52
C SER A 720 -19.73 1.70 -25.90
N THR A 721 -20.95 1.25 -26.15
CA THR A 721 -22.16 1.76 -25.49
C THR A 721 -22.14 1.52 -23.99
N ALA A 722 -21.71 0.33 -23.52
CA ALA A 722 -21.65 0.02 -22.09
C ALA A 722 -20.60 0.85 -21.33
N VAL A 723 -19.41 1.06 -21.90
CA VAL A 723 -18.34 1.85 -21.25
C VAL A 723 -18.65 3.35 -21.27
N VAL A 724 -19.18 3.87 -22.38
CA VAL A 724 -19.61 5.27 -22.47
C VAL A 724 -20.82 5.51 -21.56
N ALA A 725 -21.79 4.59 -21.51
CA ALA A 725 -22.89 4.66 -20.56
C ALA A 725 -22.38 4.60 -19.12
N LEU A 726 -21.42 3.73 -18.78
CA LEU A 726 -20.86 3.66 -17.42
C LEU A 726 -20.12 4.96 -17.05
N LEU A 727 -19.33 5.54 -17.96
CA LEU A 727 -18.62 6.81 -17.74
C LEU A 727 -19.57 8.01 -17.65
N LEU A 728 -20.62 8.05 -18.47
CA LEU A 728 -21.66 9.08 -18.42
C LEU A 728 -22.60 8.90 -17.22
N VAL A 729 -22.85 7.66 -16.78
CA VAL A 729 -23.64 7.36 -15.57
C VAL A 729 -22.81 7.67 -14.33
N THR A 730 -21.51 7.39 -14.31
CA THR A 730 -20.65 7.77 -13.16
C THR A 730 -20.38 9.27 -13.12
N GLY A 731 -20.04 9.90 -14.25
CA GLY A 731 -19.88 11.36 -14.33
C GLY A 731 -21.20 12.12 -14.13
N GLY A 732 -22.30 11.60 -14.68
CA GLY A 732 -23.64 12.12 -14.51
C GLY A 732 -24.21 11.89 -13.12
N ALA A 733 -23.91 10.77 -12.46
CA ALA A 733 -24.26 10.55 -11.06
C ALA A 733 -23.54 11.55 -10.15
N VAL A 734 -22.26 11.86 -10.39
CA VAL A 734 -21.53 12.88 -9.60
C VAL A 734 -22.10 14.29 -9.77
N VAL A 735 -22.59 14.64 -10.97
CA VAL A 735 -23.22 15.95 -11.22
C VAL A 735 -24.69 15.98 -10.78
N ALA A 736 -25.40 14.85 -10.86
CA ALA A 736 -26.82 14.75 -10.49
C ALA A 736 -27.05 14.56 -8.99
N THR A 737 -26.12 13.92 -8.26
CA THR A 737 -26.19 13.84 -6.78
C THR A 737 -25.82 15.16 -6.12
N GLY A 738 -25.07 16.03 -6.79
CA GLY A 738 -24.71 17.36 -6.29
C GLY A 738 -25.75 18.48 -6.50
N ARG A 739 -26.84 18.25 -7.25
CA ARG A 739 -27.75 19.34 -7.67
C ARG A 739 -29.24 19.03 -7.73
N ARG A 740 -29.72 18.05 -6.98
CA ARG A 740 -31.06 18.20 -6.39
C ARG A 740 -30.84 18.44 -4.91
N PRO A 741 -31.06 19.67 -4.38
CA PRO A 741 -31.38 19.75 -2.97
C PRO A 741 -32.43 18.66 -2.72
N PRO A 742 -32.22 17.73 -1.76
CA PRO A 742 -33.23 16.74 -1.46
C PRO A 742 -34.56 17.50 -1.40
N PRO A 743 -35.59 17.07 -2.17
CA PRO A 743 -36.80 17.85 -2.42
C PRO A 743 -37.20 18.44 -1.08
N ALA A 744 -37.16 19.77 -0.97
CA ALA A 744 -37.10 20.49 0.31
C ALA A 744 -37.96 19.72 1.30
N ARG A 745 -37.30 18.88 2.10
CA ARG A 745 -38.06 18.00 2.99
C ARG A 745 -38.76 19.01 3.87
N GLU A 746 -40.08 18.93 3.94
CA GLU A 746 -40.83 19.77 4.87
C GLU A 746 -40.17 19.54 6.23
N HIS A 747 -39.45 20.56 6.68
CA HIS A 747 -38.96 20.68 8.03
C HIS A 747 -39.94 21.66 8.63
N ASP A 748 -40.79 21.18 9.53
CA ASP A 748 -41.66 22.09 10.26
C ASP A 748 -40.77 23.05 11.07
N PRO A 749 -40.82 24.37 10.81
CA PRO A 749 -39.99 25.36 11.48
C PRO A 749 -40.24 25.38 12.99
N CYS A 750 -41.37 24.85 13.45
CA CYS A 750 -41.65 24.70 14.87
C CYS A 750 -40.60 23.83 15.56
N LEU A 751 -40.13 22.73 14.94
CA LEU A 751 -39.11 21.88 15.56
C LEU A 751 -37.74 22.57 15.68
N VAL A 752 -37.42 23.53 14.82
CA VAL A 752 -36.11 24.18 14.80
C VAL A 752 -35.88 24.97 16.09
N GLY A 753 -34.79 24.65 16.79
CA GLY A 753 -34.44 25.23 18.09
C GLY A 753 -33.86 24.20 19.05
N VAL A 754 -33.61 24.63 20.29
CA VAL A 754 -33.15 23.78 21.38
C VAL A 754 -34.34 23.47 22.29
N TRP A 755 -34.55 22.18 22.52
CA TRP A 755 -35.66 21.63 23.28
C TRP A 755 -35.13 20.85 24.46
N ARG A 756 -35.58 21.16 25.67
CA ARG A 756 -35.22 20.44 26.89
C ARG A 756 -36.34 19.52 27.28
N LEU A 757 -36.02 18.27 27.60
CA LEU A 757 -37.02 17.31 28.03
C LEU A 757 -37.64 17.77 29.35
N ALA A 758 -38.95 17.86 29.40
CA ALA A 758 -39.71 18.18 30.61
C ALA A 758 -40.32 16.93 31.25
N ALA A 759 -40.82 16.01 30.43
CA ALA A 759 -41.34 14.73 30.88
C ALA A 759 -41.24 13.71 29.75
N GLY A 760 -41.07 12.44 30.09
CA GLY A 760 -41.15 11.35 29.12
C GLY A 760 -41.73 10.09 29.74
N ARG A 761 -42.39 9.30 28.92
CA ARG A 761 -42.86 7.94 29.25
C ARG A 761 -42.45 7.01 28.14
N THR A 762 -41.98 5.82 28.50
CA THR A 762 -41.55 4.80 27.55
C THR A 762 -42.11 3.46 28.00
N HIS A 763 -43.02 2.91 27.20
CA HIS A 763 -43.52 1.57 27.33
C HIS A 763 -42.60 0.63 26.53
N LEU A 764 -41.96 -0.30 27.22
CA LEU A 764 -41.02 -1.25 26.64
C LEU A 764 -41.53 -2.68 26.85
N PRO A 765 -41.86 -3.43 25.78
CA PRO A 765 -42.15 -4.85 25.92
C PRO A 765 -40.87 -5.60 26.34
N VAL A 766 -41.00 -6.50 27.31
CA VAL A 766 -39.90 -7.29 27.86
C VAL A 766 -40.26 -8.77 27.78
N ALA A 767 -39.62 -9.47 26.85
CA ALA A 767 -39.76 -10.92 26.75
C ALA A 767 -39.11 -11.61 27.97
N ALA A 768 -39.74 -12.68 28.47
CA ALA A 768 -39.25 -13.39 29.66
C ALA A 768 -37.83 -13.98 29.47
N ASP A 769 -37.50 -14.39 28.26
CA ASP A 769 -36.21 -14.96 27.88
C ASP A 769 -35.13 -13.91 27.56
N SER A 770 -35.51 -12.63 27.44
CA SER A 770 -34.58 -11.54 27.23
C SER A 770 -33.60 -11.39 28.41
N PRO A 771 -32.41 -10.79 28.22
CA PRO A 771 -31.49 -10.52 29.32
C PRO A 771 -32.14 -9.72 30.45
N LEU A 772 -32.96 -8.71 30.10
CA LEU A 772 -33.71 -7.91 31.07
C LEU A 772 -34.77 -8.75 31.81
N GLY A 773 -35.51 -9.60 31.08
CA GLY A 773 -36.52 -10.47 31.67
C GLY A 773 -35.93 -11.49 32.65
N ARG A 774 -34.80 -12.10 32.30
CA ARG A 774 -34.06 -13.00 33.21
C ARG A 774 -33.50 -12.27 34.43
N MET A 775 -33.02 -11.03 34.26
CA MET A 775 -32.53 -10.22 35.38
C MET A 775 -33.63 -9.85 36.37
N ALA A 776 -34.84 -9.56 35.88
CA ALA A 776 -36.01 -9.22 36.68
C ALA A 776 -36.84 -10.45 37.12
N GLY A 777 -36.38 -11.68 36.83
CA GLY A 777 -37.06 -12.91 37.24
C GLY A 777 -38.44 -13.14 36.59
N LEU A 778 -38.63 -12.69 35.35
CA LEU A 778 -39.91 -12.84 34.64
C LEU A 778 -40.17 -14.31 34.25
N THR A 779 -41.40 -14.77 34.48
CA THR A 779 -41.88 -16.09 34.05
C THR A 779 -42.75 -16.05 32.80
N ALA A 780 -43.18 -14.85 32.38
CA ALA A 780 -43.97 -14.60 31.18
C ALA A 780 -43.65 -13.21 30.63
N ASP A 781 -43.87 -13.00 29.33
CA ASP A 781 -43.67 -11.71 28.68
C ASP A 781 -44.53 -10.64 29.35
N THR A 782 -43.94 -9.48 29.58
CA THR A 782 -44.62 -8.34 30.20
C THR A 782 -44.12 -7.03 29.59
N ALA A 783 -44.48 -5.89 30.15
CA ALA A 783 -43.94 -4.61 29.75
C ALA A 783 -43.54 -3.77 30.96
N VAL A 784 -42.52 -2.94 30.80
CA VAL A 784 -42.12 -1.94 31.78
C VAL A 784 -42.48 -0.55 31.27
N GLU A 785 -43.06 0.27 32.14
CA GLU A 785 -43.30 1.68 31.88
C GLU A 785 -42.23 2.50 32.59
N LEU A 786 -41.34 3.11 31.81
CA LEU A 786 -40.26 3.97 32.30
C LEU A 786 -40.70 5.42 32.19
N SER A 787 -40.53 6.18 33.27
CA SER A 787 -40.85 7.59 33.33
C SER A 787 -39.59 8.43 33.56
N THR A 788 -39.54 9.60 32.97
CA THR A 788 -38.42 10.55 33.10
C THR A 788 -38.97 11.96 33.30
N GLY A 789 -38.28 12.76 34.11
CA GLY A 789 -38.67 14.12 34.44
C GLY A 789 -37.66 15.16 33.96
N ALA A 790 -37.96 16.44 34.16
CA ALA A 790 -37.15 17.57 33.70
C ALA A 790 -35.69 17.58 34.23
N ALA A 791 -35.44 16.91 35.35
CA ALA A 791 -34.09 16.78 35.93
C ALA A 791 -33.17 15.81 35.15
N GLY A 792 -33.70 15.04 34.18
CA GLY A 792 -32.96 14.01 33.46
C GLY A 792 -31.98 14.53 32.38
N GLY A 793 -31.61 15.81 32.37
CA GLY A 793 -30.51 16.33 31.53
C GLY A 793 -30.58 16.04 30.02
N HIS A 794 -31.76 15.78 29.46
CA HIS A 794 -31.92 15.50 28.02
C HIS A 794 -32.31 16.77 27.26
N ALA A 795 -31.54 17.11 26.23
CA ALA A 795 -31.87 18.19 25.33
C ALA A 795 -31.62 17.81 23.88
N THR A 796 -32.50 18.25 22.97
CA THR A 796 -32.38 18.03 21.53
C THR A 796 -32.28 19.37 20.81
N ALA A 797 -31.31 19.51 19.92
CA ALA A 797 -31.17 20.67 19.05
C ALA A 797 -31.51 20.28 17.60
N TYR A 798 -32.63 20.78 17.08
CA TYR A 798 -33.01 20.61 15.67
C TYR A 798 -32.54 21.80 14.84
N ARG A 799 -31.84 21.52 13.74
CA ARG A 799 -31.30 22.53 12.83
C ARG A 799 -32.10 22.60 11.53
N VAL A 800 -32.05 23.77 10.89
CA VAL A 800 -32.70 24.05 9.59
C VAL A 800 -32.18 23.18 8.44
N ASP A 801 -31.00 22.60 8.58
CA ASP A 801 -30.38 21.71 7.59
C ASP A 801 -30.88 20.25 7.66
N GLY A 802 -31.85 19.97 8.54
CA GLY A 802 -32.39 18.63 8.75
C GLY A 802 -31.51 17.73 9.62
N THR A 803 -30.48 18.28 10.26
CA THR A 803 -29.72 17.58 11.31
C THR A 803 -30.28 17.88 12.69
N ALA A 804 -30.19 16.91 13.58
CA ALA A 804 -30.51 17.08 14.98
C ALA A 804 -29.43 16.46 15.85
N THR A 805 -29.35 16.94 17.08
CA THR A 805 -28.44 16.38 18.04
C THR A 805 -29.07 16.30 19.42
N ASP A 806 -29.17 15.08 19.93
CA ASP A 806 -29.51 14.83 21.33
C ASP A 806 -28.25 14.92 22.19
N LEU A 807 -28.41 15.56 23.33
CA LEU A 807 -27.45 15.63 24.42
C LEU A 807 -28.09 14.95 25.62
N TYR A 808 -27.46 13.89 26.10
CA TYR A 808 -27.86 13.16 27.31
C TYR A 808 -26.86 13.48 28.43
N ASP A 809 -27.14 14.50 29.23
CA ASP A 809 -26.37 14.86 30.43
C ASP A 809 -26.92 14.11 31.65
N LEU A 810 -26.67 12.79 31.67
CA LEU A 810 -27.23 11.83 32.65
C LEU A 810 -28.75 11.68 32.54
N PHE A 811 -29.21 11.21 31.38
CA PHE A 811 -30.60 10.82 31.21
C PHE A 811 -30.95 9.58 32.01
N VAL A 812 -31.97 9.71 32.86
CA VAL A 812 -32.51 8.60 33.67
C VAL A 812 -34.01 8.48 33.39
N ALA A 813 -34.43 7.30 32.99
CA ALA A 813 -35.84 6.89 32.97
C ALA A 813 -36.03 5.70 33.92
N GLU A 814 -36.99 5.79 34.83
CA GLU A 814 -37.19 4.83 35.93
C GLU A 814 -38.61 4.26 35.91
N GLY A 815 -38.72 2.98 36.24
CA GLY A 815 -39.99 2.25 36.39
C GLY A 815 -39.81 1.00 37.25
N THR A 816 -40.86 0.21 37.36
CA THR A 816 -40.84 -1.06 38.12
C THR A 816 -41.21 -2.23 37.22
N LEU A 817 -40.44 -3.32 37.29
CA LEU A 817 -40.66 -4.56 36.54
C LEU A 817 -40.59 -5.75 37.51
N ASN A 818 -41.71 -6.44 37.71
CA ASN A 818 -41.81 -7.58 38.64
C ASN A 818 -41.29 -7.28 40.06
N GLY A 819 -41.62 -6.09 40.57
CA GLY A 819 -41.16 -5.62 41.90
C GLY A 819 -39.74 -5.06 41.94
N HIS A 820 -38.95 -5.18 40.87
CA HIS A 820 -37.60 -4.63 40.77
C HIS A 820 -37.61 -3.22 40.17
N THR A 821 -36.70 -2.36 40.63
CA THR A 821 -36.54 -1.01 40.07
C THR A 821 -35.70 -1.10 38.79
N VAL A 822 -36.27 -0.64 37.67
CA VAL A 822 -35.58 -0.60 36.38
C VAL A 822 -35.23 0.83 36.02
N ARG A 823 -33.95 1.11 35.77
CA ARG A 823 -33.45 2.42 35.35
C ARG A 823 -32.73 2.32 34.00
N SER A 824 -33.19 3.06 33.00
CA SER A 824 -32.44 3.30 31.77
C SER A 824 -31.59 4.55 31.98
N VAL A 825 -30.27 4.38 32.07
CA VAL A 825 -29.31 5.47 32.18
C VAL A 825 -28.61 5.66 30.85
N GLN A 826 -28.59 6.89 30.33
CA GLN A 826 -27.91 7.23 29.08
C GLN A 826 -27.05 8.48 29.25
N ARG A 827 -25.81 8.42 28.74
CA ARG A 827 -24.88 9.56 28.75
C ARG A 827 -24.19 9.70 27.41
N GLY A 828 -24.06 10.92 26.90
CA GLY A 828 -23.30 11.24 25.71
C GLY A 828 -24.13 11.97 24.66
N THR A 829 -23.77 11.81 23.39
CA THR A 829 -24.41 12.56 22.30
C THR A 829 -24.84 11.64 21.18
N VAL A 830 -25.99 11.96 20.60
CA VAL A 830 -26.52 11.25 19.43
C VAL A 830 -26.81 12.27 18.35
N THR A 831 -26.15 12.15 17.20
CA THR A 831 -26.43 12.97 16.00
C THR A 831 -27.22 12.15 15.00
N TYR A 832 -28.26 12.71 14.41
CA TYR A 832 -29.08 12.05 13.40
C TYR A 832 -29.67 13.07 12.42
N ARG A 833 -30.20 12.56 11.31
CA ARG A 833 -31.03 13.34 10.38
C ARG A 833 -32.48 13.18 10.73
N TRP A 834 -33.22 14.27 10.65
CA TRP A 834 -34.65 14.27 10.90
C TRP A 834 -35.44 14.78 9.70
N SER A 835 -36.70 14.37 9.64
CA SER A 835 -37.69 14.95 8.72
C SER A 835 -39.03 14.99 9.43
N ALA A 836 -39.79 16.08 9.25
CA ALA A 836 -41.07 16.22 9.94
C ALA A 836 -42.10 17.00 9.11
N GLY A 837 -43.21 16.35 8.79
CA GLY A 837 -44.29 16.94 7.99
C GLY A 837 -45.62 16.23 8.26
N ALA A 838 -46.74 16.96 8.15
CA ALA A 838 -48.08 16.46 8.45
C ALA A 838 -48.21 15.72 9.80
N GLY A 839 -47.54 16.24 10.84
CA GLY A 839 -47.53 15.65 12.19
C GLY A 839 -46.77 14.32 12.31
N ARG A 840 -46.02 13.90 11.29
CA ARG A 840 -45.15 12.71 11.31
C ARG A 840 -43.69 13.11 11.46
N TYR A 841 -42.95 12.31 12.21
CA TYR A 841 -41.55 12.50 12.55
C TYR A 841 -40.74 11.26 12.15
N ALA A 842 -39.54 11.45 11.61
CA ALA A 842 -38.61 10.36 11.36
C ALA A 842 -37.18 10.77 11.70
N GLN A 843 -36.43 9.87 12.31
CA GLN A 843 -34.99 9.95 12.57
C GLN A 843 -34.25 8.91 11.73
N ARG A 844 -33.13 9.28 11.11
CA ARG A 844 -32.29 8.38 10.30
C ARG A 844 -30.81 8.68 10.47
N ASP A 845 -29.97 7.74 10.05
CA ASP A 845 -28.51 7.91 10.00
C ASP A 845 -27.92 8.26 11.39
N GLN A 846 -28.44 7.62 12.43
CA GLN A 846 -28.06 7.89 13.81
C GLN A 846 -26.59 7.49 14.06
N VAL A 847 -25.80 8.41 14.60
CA VAL A 847 -24.44 8.19 15.07
C VAL A 847 -24.43 8.49 16.57
N ALA A 848 -24.35 7.44 17.38
CA ALA A 848 -24.32 7.53 18.82
C ALA A 848 -22.87 7.49 19.33
N ALA A 849 -22.48 8.52 20.07
CA ALA A 849 -21.34 8.53 20.98
C ALA A 849 -21.89 8.60 22.40
N SER A 850 -22.71 7.61 22.77
CA SER A 850 -23.39 7.54 24.05
C SER A 850 -23.36 6.15 24.64
N ASP A 851 -23.12 6.06 25.95
CA ASP A 851 -23.28 4.84 26.71
C ASP A 851 -24.72 4.75 27.20
N ARG A 852 -25.37 3.61 26.95
CA ARG A 852 -26.72 3.31 27.45
C ARG A 852 -26.68 2.03 28.27
N VAL A 853 -27.13 2.11 29.53
CA VAL A 853 -27.13 1.01 30.48
C VAL A 853 -28.53 0.87 31.06
N LEU A 854 -29.06 -0.35 31.07
CA LEU A 854 -30.23 -0.69 31.88
C LEU A 854 -29.75 -1.23 33.22
N ARG A 855 -30.26 -0.67 34.31
CA ARG A 855 -30.06 -1.17 35.67
C ARG A 855 -31.33 -1.82 36.16
N VAL A 856 -31.22 -3.04 36.70
CA VAL A 856 -32.28 -3.70 37.46
C VAL A 856 -31.73 -3.85 38.87
N ASP A 857 -32.25 -3.06 39.80
CA ASP A 857 -31.64 -2.83 41.12
C ASP A 857 -30.14 -2.49 40.97
N ASP A 858 -29.25 -3.33 41.53
CA ASP A 858 -27.79 -3.15 41.49
C ASP A 858 -27.10 -3.81 40.28
N ARG A 859 -27.85 -4.42 39.35
CA ARG A 859 -27.28 -5.15 38.21
C ARG A 859 -27.35 -4.32 36.93
N GLU A 860 -26.25 -4.24 36.20
CA GLU A 860 -26.14 -3.48 34.95
C GLU A 860 -26.17 -4.38 33.71
N LEU A 861 -26.90 -3.95 32.69
CA LEU A 861 -26.96 -4.54 31.37
C LEU A 861 -26.61 -3.46 30.32
N PRO A 862 -25.43 -3.53 29.68
CA PRO A 862 -25.09 -2.61 28.61
C PRO A 862 -25.99 -2.86 27.39
N LEU A 863 -26.62 -1.80 26.87
CA LEU A 863 -27.42 -1.85 25.66
C LEU A 863 -26.57 -1.45 24.46
N THR A 864 -25.93 -2.43 23.82
CA THR A 864 -25.29 -2.25 22.51
C THR A 864 -26.25 -2.65 21.40
N GLY A 865 -27.22 -1.79 21.11
CA GLY A 865 -28.06 -1.91 19.92
C GLY A 865 -27.44 -1.16 18.74
N PRO A 866 -27.54 -1.66 17.50
CA PRO A 866 -27.22 -0.84 16.33
C PRO A 866 -28.11 0.41 16.33
N PRO A 867 -27.64 1.55 15.79
CA PRO A 867 -28.50 2.71 15.58
C PRO A 867 -29.71 2.31 14.74
N GLU A 868 -30.90 2.56 15.27
CA GLU A 868 -32.19 2.24 14.64
C GLU A 868 -32.81 3.50 14.04
N ASP A 869 -33.41 3.35 12.87
CA ASP A 869 -34.20 4.42 12.25
C ASP A 869 -35.58 4.45 12.94
N PHE A 870 -35.90 5.54 13.62
CA PHE A 870 -37.17 5.68 14.35
C PHE A 870 -38.20 6.50 13.58
N GLY A 871 -39.45 6.03 13.59
CA GLY A 871 -40.61 6.75 13.07
C GLY A 871 -41.58 7.11 14.20
N GLY A 872 -42.32 8.21 14.03
CA GLY A 872 -43.23 8.69 15.05
C GLY A 872 -44.21 9.76 14.59
N THR A 873 -44.96 10.30 15.53
CA THR A 873 -45.77 11.50 15.37
C THR A 873 -45.26 12.61 16.28
N TYR A 874 -45.52 13.86 15.93
CA TYR A 874 -45.18 14.99 16.78
C TYR A 874 -46.29 16.02 16.81
N ARG A 875 -46.35 16.79 17.89
CA ARG A 875 -47.15 18.01 18.01
C ARG A 875 -46.24 19.11 18.53
N CYS A 876 -46.17 20.21 17.81
CA CYS A 876 -45.30 21.32 18.14
C CYS A 876 -46.10 22.62 18.26
N THR A 877 -45.81 23.37 19.32
CA THR A 877 -46.31 24.72 19.61
C THR A 877 -45.11 25.61 19.91
N ALA A 878 -45.31 26.92 20.11
CA ALA A 878 -44.21 27.88 20.28
C ALA A 878 -43.23 27.51 21.43
N ASP A 879 -43.75 26.95 22.53
CA ASP A 879 -43.00 26.66 23.75
C ASP A 879 -42.95 25.16 24.10
N ARG A 880 -43.81 24.33 23.48
CA ARG A 880 -43.94 22.90 23.79
C ARG A 880 -43.88 22.01 22.56
N LEU A 881 -43.08 20.96 22.64
CA LEU A 881 -42.93 19.91 21.62
C LEU A 881 -43.24 18.55 22.25
N VAL A 882 -44.11 17.77 21.64
CA VAL A 882 -44.41 16.39 22.05
C VAL A 882 -44.07 15.47 20.90
N ILE A 883 -43.18 14.51 21.13
CA ILE A 883 -42.80 13.48 20.17
C ILE A 883 -43.29 12.13 20.68
N ARG A 884 -43.94 11.37 19.81
CA ARG A 884 -44.37 10.00 20.06
C ARG A 884 -43.68 9.08 19.08
N THR A 885 -42.94 8.09 19.56
CA THR A 885 -42.27 7.10 18.70
C THR A 885 -42.84 5.72 18.95
N ASP A 886 -43.03 4.94 17.88
CA ASP A 886 -43.45 3.55 17.94
C ASP A 886 -42.40 2.70 17.20
N ALA A 887 -41.74 1.78 17.89
CA ALA A 887 -40.72 0.90 17.31
C ALA A 887 -40.73 -0.47 17.99
N ASP A 888 -40.89 -1.54 17.20
CA ASP A 888 -40.86 -2.94 17.67
C ASP A 888 -41.71 -3.22 18.91
N GLY A 889 -42.91 -2.62 18.94
CA GLY A 889 -43.85 -2.74 20.06
C GLY A 889 -43.53 -1.83 21.26
N SER A 890 -42.35 -1.21 21.30
CA SER A 890 -42.06 -0.12 22.23
C SER A 890 -42.75 1.17 21.79
N ARG A 891 -43.28 1.92 22.77
CA ARG A 891 -43.92 3.23 22.55
C ARG A 891 -43.30 4.24 23.48
N SER A 892 -42.83 5.36 22.96
CA SER A 892 -42.34 6.47 23.80
C SER A 892 -43.12 7.74 23.52
N GLU A 893 -43.41 8.51 24.56
CA GLU A 893 -43.93 9.87 24.47
C GLU A 893 -43.00 10.79 25.26
N GLN A 894 -42.41 11.77 24.60
CA GLN A 894 -41.49 12.72 25.18
C GLN A 894 -42.04 14.14 24.98
N THR A 895 -42.21 14.87 26.08
CA THR A 895 -42.59 16.27 26.10
C THR A 895 -41.37 17.12 26.40
N PHE A 896 -41.09 18.07 25.51
CA PHE A 896 -40.03 19.04 25.62
C PHE A 896 -40.57 20.45 25.75
N VAL A 897 -39.81 21.30 26.42
CA VAL A 897 -40.02 22.74 26.52
C VAL A 897 -38.89 23.43 25.80
N ARG A 898 -39.21 24.47 25.03
CA ARG A 898 -38.23 25.25 24.28
C ARG A 898 -37.28 25.94 25.26
N SER A 899 -35.98 25.78 25.07
CA SER A 899 -35.00 26.52 25.87
C SER A 899 -35.07 28.00 25.49
N PRO A 900 -35.21 28.93 26.44
CA PRO A 900 -34.85 30.32 26.18
C PRO A 900 -33.37 30.31 25.81
N LEU A 901 -33.03 30.92 24.68
CA LEU A 901 -31.66 31.10 24.23
C LEU A 901 -30.94 32.10 25.14
#